data_AF-A0A1C6VYZ2-F1
#
_entry.id   AF-A0A1C6VYZ2-F1
#
_cell.length_a   1.000
_cell.length_b   1.000
_cell.length_c   1.000
_cell.angle_alpha   90.00
_cell.angle_beta   90.00
_cell.angle_gamma   90.00
#
_symmetry.space_group_name_H-M   'P 1'
#
loop_
_entity.id
_entity.type
_entity.pdbx_description
1 polymer ?
#
loop_
_entity_poly.entity_id
_entity_poly.type
_entity_poly.pdbx_seq_one_letter_code
_entity_poly.pdbx_strand_id
1 'polypeptide(L)'
;MRNPLALVTAAVVLTAAVLTSGAAQAAPDPGPAPAAGRTVGTAQQPQAPDVGAKPPPVQRAKPFKAVPPTGGKRKKAAPPDFGPDEKILSAYHRGKLSRDEAVRYGLAAMRAPGSVPTHLRPTGAIRDPQRYLTYLSMLAADAAPDAARSIAPSVTAPAGASAAQEEYNDCVEPHEYLNVTFRCRAASGDFLIMYNIASGSQPGVPAKFNGNGRATAVQYMLNALNLAVAEYRAMGYPLPVREDKPWVLVYGVDELPVIGGFGIEITAPFVLPFGMNQQATILVPHSEDDWDYMPRHELFHVMQYQYWDRSDVGIDFITDFLGGKEFGSMNWWMEATAEWAAHQTYVRMPYVPISGSDRLYARNVYDVLSKPGAAINSWGGLGGGPQYGAFLLPAYLTEQVDAAFVRRTWESVRDHDHLPIEAIRHTAQGYGLNFKDMLLGYHIANYRLAKANAAPAPTPDAWRNYGYTDAHAGTLWRNELIGITPTGDDGLGFARPARKKHSTPAGTHVTYQDILRKGGAVYHDFWAVQNSGDSSCGYCSTLLVDVTKDTNRSSAVVVWNRSGGGGTEYPSIQTVRYPDAGGLITVPNFKYPMVATLVSTWTELDIHSEDAANSPKTFSTYVETTLPLKPRSCTLRPLSVKSVEINVEPQGTFNRYAASTPDGWTGGDSTYSVKLPDGRLVWLFSDTWMGPLNGDGTRPVSAPLVNNTFVVQNGGNLSTYHGGTSGSPQPLMPPSGPGKWYWVGDGHLSDGQLQVVYQEYERFGSGAWDWRFNRNVVANFALSNLREPVSVRQLPSASGVAWGSALLPASRSMDGFTYVYGVDDSPINKQMRIARVYGDDLADGTWQYHTPWGWTFREQSSRNLLTGIANEYSVTPWGGQFLLLSQDSTQAFSGQINAWTSCSPFGPFTQKTPVYRMPEPGPYGSYWNPNVISYNAHVHASLSSGDTFIASYNVNSMDTRISPDGDHYRDPGIYRPRFFRFTLG
;
A
#
# COMPACT_ATOMS: atom_id res chain seq x y z
N MET A 1 74.44 2.76 -0.82
CA MET A 1 75.26 1.66 -1.36
C MET A 1 74.37 0.70 -2.13
N ARG A 2 74.73 0.42 -3.39
CA ARG A 2 74.39 -0.73 -4.28
C ARG A 2 72.96 -0.94 -4.82
N ASN A 3 72.78 -0.56 -6.09
CA ASN A 3 71.96 -1.19 -7.17
C ASN A 3 72.44 -2.64 -7.49
N PRO A 4 71.76 -3.54 -8.28
CA PRO A 4 70.94 -3.26 -9.50
C PRO A 4 69.76 -4.23 -9.91
N LEU A 5 69.01 -3.82 -10.95
CA LEU A 5 68.36 -4.53 -12.09
C LEU A 5 67.38 -5.74 -11.97
N ALA A 6 66.19 -5.54 -12.57
CA ALA A 6 65.60 -6.27 -13.73
C ALA A 6 64.49 -7.36 -13.57
N LEU A 7 63.31 -7.00 -14.12
CA LEU A 7 62.45 -7.73 -15.09
C LEU A 7 61.42 -8.81 -14.66
N VAL A 8 60.18 -8.59 -15.14
CA VAL A 8 58.98 -9.47 -15.21
C VAL A 8 58.28 -9.64 -13.84
N THR A 9 57.07 -9.14 -13.58
CA THR A 9 55.81 -9.45 -14.28
C THR A 9 54.81 -8.30 -14.12
N ALA A 10 54.46 -7.66 -15.24
CA ALA A 10 53.30 -6.77 -15.36
C ALA A 10 52.08 -7.62 -15.74
N ALA A 11 51.29 -8.01 -14.74
CA ALA A 11 49.91 -8.48 -14.88
C ALA A 11 49.32 -8.54 -13.46
N VAL A 12 48.07 -8.08 -13.30
CA VAL A 12 47.28 -8.17 -12.05
C VAL A 12 47.55 -7.07 -11.01
N VAL A 13 47.37 -5.78 -11.35
CA VAL A 13 46.81 -4.78 -10.41
C VAL A 13 46.12 -3.67 -11.22
N LEU A 14 44.95 -3.94 -11.78
CA LEU A 14 44.01 -2.90 -12.26
C LEU A 14 42.61 -3.52 -12.44
N THR A 15 42.11 -4.12 -11.37
CA THR A 15 40.73 -4.65 -11.26
C THR A 15 40.05 -4.26 -9.95
N ALA A 16 40.58 -3.25 -9.23
CA ALA A 16 40.04 -2.82 -7.95
C ALA A 16 39.96 -1.29 -7.86
N ALA A 17 39.14 -0.66 -8.71
CA ALA A 17 38.68 0.72 -8.52
C ALA A 17 37.41 1.08 -9.33
N VAL A 18 36.64 0.10 -9.82
CA VAL A 18 35.36 0.32 -10.51
C VAL A 18 34.29 -0.62 -9.93
N LEU A 19 34.15 -0.67 -8.61
CA LEU A 19 33.09 -1.41 -7.92
C LEU A 19 32.80 -0.81 -6.55
N THR A 20 32.43 0.47 -6.46
CA THR A 20 31.74 1.01 -5.27
C THR A 20 30.82 2.17 -5.63
N SER A 21 29.63 1.88 -6.15
CA SER A 21 28.42 2.68 -5.90
C SER A 21 27.16 1.93 -6.36
N GLY A 22 26.41 1.40 -5.38
CA GLY A 22 24.95 1.26 -5.44
C GLY A 22 24.33 0.11 -6.27
N ALA A 23 24.39 -1.13 -5.77
CA ALA A 23 23.39 -2.14 -6.10
C ALA A 23 22.94 -2.83 -4.81
N ALA A 24 21.62 -2.91 -4.60
CA ALA A 24 20.98 -3.56 -3.46
C ALA A 24 21.26 -5.07 -3.45
N GLN A 25 21.41 -5.63 -2.23
CA GLN A 25 21.76 -7.02 -1.97
C GLN A 25 20.84 -8.05 -2.66
N ALA A 26 21.45 -9.03 -3.33
CA ALA A 26 20.87 -10.34 -3.60
C ALA A 26 21.73 -11.43 -2.91
N ALA A 27 21.07 -12.40 -2.30
CA ALA A 27 21.65 -13.48 -1.50
C ALA A 27 22.47 -14.49 -2.36
N PRO A 28 23.38 -15.28 -1.77
CA PRO A 28 24.34 -16.08 -2.52
C PRO A 28 23.76 -17.40 -3.04
N ASP A 29 24.10 -17.74 -4.28
CA ASP A 29 23.77 -18.98 -4.98
C ASP A 29 24.71 -20.14 -4.54
N PRO A 30 24.24 -21.40 -4.45
CA PRO A 30 25.07 -22.56 -4.15
C PRO A 30 25.76 -23.10 -5.43
N GLY A 31 26.95 -23.68 -5.24
CA GLY A 31 27.91 -24.02 -6.31
C GLY A 31 27.49 -25.10 -7.33
N PRO A 32 28.36 -25.34 -8.35
CA PRO A 32 27.99 -26.04 -9.58
C PRO A 32 28.08 -27.56 -9.44
N ALA A 33 27.08 -28.28 -9.95
CA ALA A 33 27.14 -29.73 -10.22
C ALA A 33 27.25 -29.99 -11.75
N PRO A 34 27.89 -31.08 -12.19
CA PRO A 34 28.31 -31.25 -13.59
C PRO A 34 27.21 -31.81 -14.49
N ALA A 35 27.30 -31.44 -15.77
CA ALA A 35 26.40 -31.78 -16.85
C ALA A 35 26.36 -33.28 -17.18
N ALA A 36 25.16 -33.84 -17.24
CA ALA A 36 24.86 -35.09 -17.95
C ALA A 36 23.76 -34.81 -19.00
N GLY A 37 24.07 -35.13 -20.25
CA GLY A 37 23.25 -34.74 -21.40
C GLY A 37 21.90 -35.45 -21.49
N ARG A 38 20.95 -34.79 -22.16
CA ARG A 38 19.87 -35.43 -22.91
C ARG A 38 19.12 -34.43 -23.81
N THR A 39 19.13 -34.76 -25.10
CA THR A 39 18.07 -34.58 -26.12
C THR A 39 17.39 -33.22 -26.28
N VAL A 40 17.61 -32.63 -27.47
CA VAL A 40 16.85 -31.52 -28.06
C VAL A 40 15.36 -31.89 -28.12
N GLY A 41 14.58 -31.32 -27.21
CA GLY A 41 13.12 -31.29 -27.26
C GLY A 41 12.66 -30.07 -28.04
N THR A 42 11.71 -30.28 -28.96
CA THR A 42 10.99 -29.24 -29.70
C THR A 42 10.53 -28.12 -28.77
N ALA A 43 10.78 -26.87 -29.17
CA ALA A 43 10.38 -25.67 -28.45
C ALA A 43 8.89 -25.72 -28.11
N GLN A 44 8.59 -25.83 -26.82
CA GLN A 44 7.26 -25.69 -26.27
C GLN A 44 6.78 -24.25 -26.58
N GLN A 45 5.53 -24.09 -27.04
CA GLN A 45 4.90 -22.78 -27.17
C GLN A 45 5.15 -21.95 -25.90
N PRO A 46 5.36 -20.62 -26.02
CA PRO A 46 5.53 -19.80 -24.84
C PRO A 46 4.31 -19.99 -23.93
N GLN A 47 4.51 -20.64 -22.79
CA GLN A 47 3.54 -20.59 -21.70
C GLN A 47 3.33 -19.11 -21.37
N ALA A 48 2.08 -18.72 -21.18
CA ALA A 48 1.76 -17.43 -20.58
C ALA A 48 2.66 -17.24 -19.35
N PRO A 49 3.34 -16.10 -19.20
CA PRO A 49 4.19 -15.89 -18.04
C PRO A 49 3.34 -16.11 -16.79
N ASP A 50 3.89 -16.86 -15.83
CA ASP A 50 3.29 -17.04 -14.52
C ASP A 50 3.36 -15.69 -13.79
N VAL A 51 2.41 -14.79 -14.07
CA VAL A 51 2.29 -13.47 -13.43
C VAL A 51 1.42 -13.56 -12.15
N GLY A 52 1.28 -14.75 -11.58
CA GLY A 52 0.84 -14.86 -10.20
C GLY A 52 1.99 -14.45 -9.30
N ALA A 53 2.02 -13.20 -8.83
CA ALA A 53 2.68 -12.93 -7.56
C ALA A 53 2.17 -14.01 -6.59
N LYS A 54 3.07 -14.88 -6.11
CA LYS A 54 2.68 -15.93 -5.16
C LYS A 54 1.93 -15.21 -4.04
N PRO A 55 0.73 -15.68 -3.65
CA PRO A 55 0.05 -15.08 -2.52
C PRO A 55 1.06 -15.02 -1.38
N PRO A 56 1.14 -13.90 -0.62
CA PRO A 56 1.99 -13.87 0.56
C PRO A 56 1.71 -15.15 1.34
N PRO A 57 2.75 -15.93 1.71
CA PRO A 57 2.55 -17.22 2.34
C PRO A 57 1.60 -17.01 3.51
N VAL A 58 0.52 -17.79 3.58
CA VAL A 58 -0.45 -17.71 4.67
C VAL A 58 0.32 -17.99 5.95
N GLN A 59 0.75 -16.93 6.64
CA GLN A 59 1.54 -17.05 7.85
C GLN A 59 0.63 -17.68 8.89
N ARG A 60 0.90 -18.95 9.20
CA ARG A 60 0.29 -19.58 10.38
C ARG A 60 0.82 -18.85 11.60
N ALA A 61 -0.11 -18.46 12.47
CA ALA A 61 0.20 -17.94 13.78
C ALA A 61 1.15 -18.92 14.49
N LYS A 62 2.22 -18.39 15.07
CA LYS A 62 3.13 -19.18 15.91
C LYS A 62 2.55 -19.28 17.33
N PRO A 63 2.93 -20.29 18.13
CA PRO A 63 2.65 -20.25 19.56
C PRO A 63 3.12 -18.92 20.14
N PHE A 64 2.27 -18.29 20.96
CA PHE A 64 2.53 -16.96 21.50
C PHE A 64 3.88 -16.91 22.24
N LYS A 65 4.68 -15.89 21.94
CA LYS A 65 5.89 -15.54 22.68
C LYS A 65 5.80 -14.12 23.19
N ALA A 66 6.05 -13.93 24.48
CA ALA A 66 6.08 -12.61 25.09
C ALA A 66 7.11 -11.72 24.39
N VAL A 67 6.69 -10.51 24.03
CA VAL A 67 7.53 -9.51 23.37
C VAL A 67 7.89 -8.43 24.39
N PRO A 68 9.17 -8.05 24.55
CA PRO A 68 9.53 -6.92 25.41
C PRO A 68 8.87 -5.61 24.91
N PRO A 69 8.39 -4.72 25.79
CA PRO A 69 7.80 -3.45 25.38
C PRO A 69 8.81 -2.59 24.64
N THR A 70 8.35 -1.92 23.59
CA THR A 70 9.13 -0.92 22.83
C THR A 70 8.71 0.48 23.27
N GLY A 71 9.08 0.90 24.48
CA GLY A 71 8.74 2.23 25.00
C GLY A 71 8.91 2.36 26.51
N GLY A 72 9.03 3.59 27.00
CA GLY A 72 8.94 3.89 28.43
C GLY A 72 7.47 3.98 28.88
N LYS A 73 7.18 3.63 30.14
CA LYS A 73 5.84 3.81 30.74
C LYS A 73 5.36 5.26 30.56
N ARG A 74 4.06 5.48 30.31
CA ARG A 74 3.52 6.83 30.17
C ARG A 74 3.70 7.60 31.49
N LYS A 75 3.78 8.93 31.38
CA LYS A 75 3.78 9.79 32.56
C LYS A 75 2.38 9.72 33.18
N LYS A 76 2.30 9.28 34.44
CA LYS A 76 1.06 9.32 35.24
C LYS A 76 0.47 10.73 35.26
N ALA A 77 -0.85 10.82 35.28
CA ALA A 77 -1.57 12.09 35.34
C ALA A 77 -1.14 12.87 36.60
N ALA A 78 -1.13 14.20 36.50
CA ALA A 78 -0.88 15.03 37.67
C ALA A 78 -2.08 14.93 38.62
N PRO A 79 -1.86 14.79 39.94
CA PRO A 79 -2.97 14.72 40.87
C PRO A 79 -3.73 16.06 40.94
N PRO A 80 -5.05 16.03 41.19
CA PRO A 80 -5.87 17.21 41.36
C PRO A 80 -5.40 18.09 42.51
N ASP A 81 -5.46 19.40 42.29
CA ASP A 81 -5.13 20.42 43.27
C ASP A 81 -6.34 20.79 44.13
N PHE A 82 -6.31 20.32 45.38
CA PHE A 82 -7.31 20.61 46.42
C PHE A 82 -7.02 21.89 47.21
N GLY A 83 -6.16 22.74 46.67
CA GLY A 83 -5.76 24.01 47.26
C GLY A 83 -4.57 23.89 48.20
N PRO A 84 -3.88 25.01 48.48
CA PRO A 84 -2.63 25.04 49.23
C PRO A 84 -2.78 24.63 50.71
N ASP A 85 -4.00 24.66 51.23
CA ASP A 85 -4.32 24.33 52.62
C ASP A 85 -4.64 22.84 52.85
N GLU A 86 -4.80 22.06 51.77
CA GLU A 86 -4.92 20.61 51.82
C GLU A 86 -3.54 19.98 51.92
N LYS A 87 -3.30 19.18 52.97
CA LYS A 87 -1.96 18.64 53.28
C LYS A 87 -1.86 17.12 53.20
N ILE A 88 -2.98 16.41 53.11
CA ILE A 88 -3.06 14.96 53.26
C ILE A 88 -2.82 14.28 51.91
N LEU A 89 -3.63 14.58 50.90
CA LEU A 89 -3.43 14.03 49.55
C LEU A 89 -2.13 14.55 48.94
N SER A 90 -1.80 15.82 49.21
CA SER A 90 -0.48 16.38 48.90
C SER A 90 0.68 15.58 49.51
N ALA A 91 0.55 15.10 50.75
CA ALA A 91 1.57 14.25 51.40
C ALA A 91 1.59 12.81 50.86
N TYR A 92 0.42 12.24 50.58
CA TYR A 92 0.26 10.93 49.93
C TYR A 92 0.96 10.89 48.56
N HIS A 93 0.73 11.89 47.71
CA HIS A 93 1.38 11.98 46.39
C HIS A 93 2.90 12.14 46.43
N ARG A 94 3.43 12.68 47.53
CA ARG A 94 4.88 12.76 47.78
C ARG A 94 5.45 11.48 48.43
N GLY A 95 4.64 10.42 48.56
CA GLY A 95 5.03 9.15 49.19
C GLY A 95 5.23 9.24 50.70
N LYS A 96 4.69 10.29 51.36
CA LYS A 96 4.84 10.51 52.81
C LYS A 96 3.73 9.89 53.64
N LEU A 97 2.65 9.44 53.01
CA LEU A 97 1.56 8.70 53.63
C LEU A 97 1.31 7.44 52.81
N SER A 98 0.96 6.36 53.49
CA SER A 98 0.32 5.21 52.87
C SER A 98 -1.08 5.56 52.38
N ARG A 99 -1.62 4.74 51.47
CA ARG A 99 -3.00 4.88 50.98
C ARG A 99 -4.03 4.84 52.12
N ASP A 100 -3.85 3.93 53.06
CA ASP A 100 -4.73 3.78 54.23
C ASP A 100 -4.73 5.03 55.11
N GLU A 101 -3.56 5.64 55.31
CA GLU A 101 -3.42 6.90 56.06
C GLU A 101 -4.04 8.07 55.32
N ALA A 102 -3.87 8.13 53.99
CA ALA A 102 -4.47 9.17 53.16
C ALA A 102 -6.01 9.14 53.24
N VAL A 103 -6.60 7.94 53.15
CA VAL A 103 -8.05 7.71 53.29
C VAL A 103 -8.54 8.09 54.69
N ARG A 104 -7.89 7.55 55.72
CA ARG A 104 -8.27 7.73 57.12
C ARG A 104 -8.19 9.20 57.54
N TYR A 105 -7.05 9.85 57.27
CA TYR A 105 -6.84 11.25 57.62
C TYR A 105 -7.63 12.19 56.72
N GLY A 106 -7.77 11.89 55.44
CA GLY A 106 -8.50 12.74 54.49
C GLY A 106 -9.97 12.89 54.90
N LEU A 107 -10.63 11.80 55.29
CA LEU A 107 -12.00 11.88 55.80
C LEU A 107 -12.08 12.64 57.14
N ALA A 108 -11.14 12.38 58.04
CA ALA A 108 -11.04 13.07 59.31
C ALA A 108 -10.82 14.58 59.12
N ALA A 109 -10.08 15.00 58.10
CA ALA A 109 -9.85 16.41 57.76
C ALA A 109 -11.13 17.18 57.41
N MET A 110 -12.19 16.49 56.99
CA MET A 110 -13.49 17.12 56.72
C MET A 110 -14.46 17.01 57.90
N ARG A 111 -14.50 15.84 58.56
CA ARG A 111 -15.54 15.53 59.56
C ARG A 111 -15.11 15.82 60.99
N ALA A 112 -13.82 15.69 61.28
CA ALA A 112 -13.24 15.87 62.61
C ALA A 112 -11.78 16.33 62.52
N PRO A 113 -11.49 17.55 62.03
CA PRO A 113 -10.10 17.99 61.74
C PRO A 113 -9.16 17.88 62.95
N GLY A 114 -9.71 17.95 64.17
CA GLY A 114 -8.97 17.77 65.43
C GLY A 114 -8.34 16.38 65.60
N SER A 115 -8.85 15.33 64.95
CA SER A 115 -8.27 13.98 65.00
C SER A 115 -7.16 13.74 63.98
N VAL A 116 -6.93 14.67 63.05
CA VAL A 116 -5.80 14.62 62.09
C VAL A 116 -4.51 15.07 62.79
N PRO A 117 -3.36 14.38 62.59
CA PRO A 117 -2.06 14.81 63.12
C PRO A 117 -1.76 16.27 62.81
N THR A 118 -1.21 17.02 63.77
CA THR A 118 -1.04 18.48 63.69
C THR A 118 -0.30 18.96 62.43
N HIS A 119 0.64 18.17 61.92
CA HIS A 119 1.42 18.51 60.71
C HIS A 119 0.69 18.23 59.39
N LEU A 120 -0.40 17.45 59.41
CA LEU A 120 -1.26 17.10 58.26
C LEU A 120 -2.64 17.77 58.32
N ARG A 121 -2.97 18.41 59.44
CA ARG A 121 -4.26 19.08 59.61
C ARG A 121 -4.43 20.19 58.56
N PRO A 122 -5.58 20.26 57.87
CA PRO A 122 -5.85 21.34 56.93
C PRO A 122 -5.72 22.70 57.62
N THR A 123 -5.08 23.66 56.95
CA THR A 123 -4.91 25.04 57.49
C THR A 123 -5.99 26.01 57.06
N GLY A 124 -6.91 25.55 56.21
CA GLY A 124 -8.00 26.31 55.61
C GLY A 124 -9.02 25.36 54.98
N ALA A 125 -9.99 25.92 54.24
CA ALA A 125 -10.98 25.12 53.55
C ALA A 125 -10.32 24.32 52.42
N ILE A 126 -10.62 23.03 52.36
CA ILE A 126 -10.24 22.17 51.22
C ILE A 126 -10.98 22.70 49.99
N ARG A 127 -10.24 22.98 48.90
CA ARG A 127 -10.85 23.40 47.64
C ARG A 127 -11.63 22.22 47.08
N ASP A 128 -12.90 22.46 46.79
CA ASP A 128 -13.82 21.42 46.31
C ASP A 128 -13.87 20.19 47.24
N PRO A 129 -14.45 20.34 48.45
CA PRO A 129 -14.56 19.24 49.43
C PRO A 129 -15.28 18.00 48.88
N GLN A 130 -16.07 18.16 47.82
CA GLN A 130 -16.85 17.11 47.19
C GLN A 130 -15.97 16.28 46.25
N ARG A 131 -15.19 16.93 45.37
CA ARG A 131 -14.13 16.26 44.60
C ARG A 131 -13.10 15.58 45.50
N TYR A 132 -12.83 16.17 46.66
CA TYR A 132 -11.96 15.58 47.68
C TYR A 132 -12.55 14.32 48.33
N LEU A 133 -13.84 14.31 48.70
CA LEU A 133 -14.52 13.11 49.19
C LEU A 133 -14.52 11.99 48.15
N THR A 134 -14.81 12.34 46.90
CA THR A 134 -14.85 11.39 45.79
C THR A 134 -13.47 10.78 45.53
N TYR A 135 -12.41 11.60 45.54
CA TYR A 135 -11.02 11.14 45.50
C TYR A 135 -10.75 10.12 46.61
N LEU A 136 -11.12 10.44 47.86
CA LEU A 136 -10.86 9.58 49.01
C LEU A 136 -11.64 8.26 48.94
N SER A 137 -12.87 8.28 48.42
CA SER A 137 -13.66 7.07 48.14
C SER A 137 -12.94 6.14 47.16
N MET A 138 -12.22 6.69 46.19
CA MET A 138 -11.45 5.90 45.23
C MET A 138 -10.15 5.36 45.82
N LEU A 139 -9.41 6.16 46.60
CA LEU A 139 -8.28 5.61 47.36
C LEU A 139 -8.72 4.51 48.31
N ALA A 140 -9.92 4.62 48.87
CA ALA A 140 -10.48 3.63 49.76
C ALA A 140 -10.80 2.29 49.07
N ALA A 141 -10.91 2.24 47.74
CA ALA A 141 -11.21 1.01 47.00
C ALA A 141 -10.08 -0.04 47.14
N ASP A 142 -8.83 0.41 47.14
CA ASP A 142 -7.64 -0.42 47.31
C ASP A 142 -6.95 -0.23 48.67
N ALA A 143 -7.65 0.39 49.63
CA ALA A 143 -7.19 0.53 51.01
C ALA A 143 -7.59 -0.68 51.85
N ALA A 144 -6.92 -0.86 52.98
CA ALA A 144 -7.29 -1.88 53.94
C ALA A 144 -8.75 -1.71 54.43
N PRO A 145 -9.48 -2.81 54.71
CA PRO A 145 -10.91 -2.76 55.06
C PRO A 145 -11.26 -1.84 56.24
N ASP A 146 -10.34 -1.66 57.19
CA ASP A 146 -10.50 -0.76 58.34
C ASP A 146 -10.46 0.72 57.93
N ALA A 147 -9.55 1.09 57.03
CA ALA A 147 -9.39 2.46 56.53
C ALA A 147 -10.58 2.88 55.64
N ALA A 148 -11.11 1.94 54.86
CA ALA A 148 -12.14 2.22 53.87
C ALA A 148 -13.58 2.23 54.43
N ARG A 149 -13.80 1.66 55.64
CA ARG A 149 -15.11 1.46 56.26
C ARG A 149 -15.92 2.74 56.46
N SER A 150 -15.25 3.87 56.72
CA SER A 150 -15.90 5.15 57.04
C SER A 150 -16.34 5.96 55.81
N ILE A 151 -15.92 5.56 54.61
CA ILE A 151 -16.20 6.23 53.34
C ILE A 151 -17.17 5.41 52.47
N ALA A 152 -17.06 4.08 52.52
CA ALA A 152 -17.85 3.14 51.75
C ALA A 152 -18.66 2.23 52.70
N PRO A 153 -19.95 2.51 52.96
CA PRO A 153 -20.78 1.62 53.78
C PRO A 153 -20.81 0.22 53.15
N SER A 154 -20.75 -0.81 53.99
CA SER A 154 -20.69 -2.20 53.52
C SER A 154 -22.02 -2.60 52.89
N VAL A 155 -22.00 -2.91 51.59
CA VAL A 155 -23.08 -3.65 50.94
C VAL A 155 -22.84 -5.13 51.21
N THR A 156 -23.52 -5.69 52.20
CA THR A 156 -23.53 -7.13 52.47
C THR A 156 -24.66 -7.80 51.71
N ALA A 157 -24.38 -8.93 51.05
CA ALA A 157 -25.43 -9.76 50.49
C ALA A 157 -26.38 -10.24 51.61
N PRO A 158 -27.70 -10.28 51.37
CA PRO A 158 -28.62 -10.97 52.28
C PRO A 158 -28.21 -12.44 52.40
N ALA A 159 -28.49 -13.07 53.55
CA ALA A 159 -28.17 -14.48 53.77
C ALA A 159 -28.73 -15.33 52.62
N GLY A 160 -27.85 -16.07 51.94
CA GLY A 160 -28.23 -16.84 50.76
C GLY A 160 -29.35 -17.83 51.07
N ALA A 161 -30.41 -17.79 50.27
CA ALA A 161 -31.40 -18.84 50.24
C ALA A 161 -30.72 -20.18 49.92
N SER A 162 -31.00 -21.24 50.69
CA SER A 162 -30.50 -22.57 50.34
C SER A 162 -31.06 -22.98 48.97
N ALA A 163 -30.33 -23.78 48.19
CA ALA A 163 -30.80 -24.26 46.88
C ALA A 163 -32.14 -25.04 46.93
N ALA A 164 -32.64 -25.38 48.13
CA ALA A 164 -33.92 -26.02 48.39
C ALA A 164 -35.06 -25.06 48.79
N GLN A 165 -34.84 -23.74 48.76
CA GLN A 165 -35.86 -22.76 49.15
C GLN A 165 -36.93 -22.62 48.04
N GLU A 166 -38.17 -23.01 48.36
CA GLU A 166 -39.31 -23.01 47.43
C GLU A 166 -39.83 -21.58 47.11
N GLU A 167 -39.59 -20.59 47.99
CA GLU A 167 -40.09 -19.22 47.84
C GLU A 167 -39.05 -18.16 48.28
N TYR A 168 -38.80 -17.18 47.41
CA TYR A 168 -37.95 -16.00 47.63
C TYR A 168 -38.79 -14.81 48.07
N ASN A 169 -38.39 -14.16 49.16
CA ASN A 169 -38.91 -12.86 49.56
C ASN A 169 -37.80 -11.82 49.43
N ASP A 170 -37.68 -11.19 48.26
CA ASP A 170 -36.60 -10.26 47.96
C ASP A 170 -36.84 -8.85 48.53
N CYS A 171 -38.05 -8.52 49.01
CA CYS A 171 -38.47 -7.15 49.36
C CYS A 171 -38.69 -6.93 50.87
N VAL A 172 -37.79 -7.48 51.70
CA VAL A 172 -37.95 -7.48 53.18
C VAL A 172 -37.55 -6.14 53.80
N GLU A 173 -36.37 -5.61 53.46
CA GLU A 173 -35.83 -4.39 54.08
C GLU A 173 -35.29 -3.40 53.04
N PRO A 174 -35.70 -2.11 53.09
CA PRO A 174 -35.18 -1.08 52.20
C PRO A 174 -33.68 -0.85 52.42
N HIS A 175 -32.99 -0.50 51.34
CA HIS A 175 -31.57 -0.14 51.34
C HIS A 175 -31.38 1.20 50.68
N GLU A 176 -30.54 2.03 51.28
CA GLU A 176 -30.02 3.23 50.64
C GLU A 176 -28.73 2.87 49.91
N TYR A 177 -28.69 3.09 48.59
CA TYR A 177 -27.48 2.97 47.78
C TYR A 177 -27.48 4.05 46.69
N LEU A 178 -26.37 4.78 46.52
CA LEU A 178 -26.28 5.91 45.57
C LEU A 178 -27.43 6.93 45.71
N ASN A 179 -27.87 7.22 46.94
CA ASN A 179 -29.02 8.08 47.27
C ASN A 179 -30.37 7.62 46.68
N VAL A 180 -30.50 6.34 46.35
CA VAL A 180 -31.76 5.72 45.95
C VAL A 180 -32.16 4.69 47.00
N THR A 181 -33.42 4.74 47.41
CA THR A 181 -34.01 3.73 48.28
C THR A 181 -34.47 2.52 47.45
N PHE A 182 -33.75 1.41 47.53
CA PHE A 182 -34.11 0.13 46.93
C PHE A 182 -34.90 -0.72 47.92
N ARG A 183 -36.14 -1.06 47.57
CA ARG A 183 -37.04 -1.84 48.42
C ARG A 183 -36.80 -3.34 48.30
N CYS A 184 -36.15 -3.80 47.24
CA CYS A 184 -35.90 -5.21 46.98
C CYS A 184 -34.41 -5.48 46.67
N ARG A 185 -33.92 -6.64 47.13
CA ARG A 185 -32.54 -7.10 46.97
C ARG A 185 -32.51 -8.61 46.73
N ALA A 186 -31.84 -9.04 45.67
CA ALA A 186 -31.71 -10.44 45.30
C ALA A 186 -30.24 -10.81 45.07
N ALA A 187 -29.77 -11.89 45.69
CA ALA A 187 -28.39 -12.36 45.52
C ALA A 187 -28.34 -13.76 44.89
N SER A 188 -27.28 -14.02 44.12
CA SER A 188 -26.93 -15.34 43.60
C SER A 188 -25.44 -15.40 43.26
N GLY A 189 -24.73 -16.37 43.82
CA GLY A 189 -23.28 -16.52 43.64
C GLY A 189 -22.53 -15.27 44.10
N ASP A 190 -21.72 -14.70 43.21
CA ASP A 190 -20.89 -13.53 43.47
C ASP A 190 -21.65 -12.19 43.32
N PHE A 191 -22.95 -12.23 43.02
CA PHE A 191 -23.72 -11.05 42.59
C PHE A 191 -24.90 -10.68 43.51
N LEU A 192 -25.14 -9.38 43.62
CA LEU A 192 -26.30 -8.77 44.28
C LEU A 192 -26.98 -7.79 43.32
N ILE A 193 -28.29 -7.94 43.14
CA ILE A 193 -29.14 -7.00 42.41
C ILE A 193 -29.98 -6.20 43.39
N MET A 194 -29.90 -4.88 43.31
CA MET A 194 -30.78 -3.95 44.01
C MET A 194 -31.80 -3.37 43.03
N TYR A 195 -33.08 -3.38 43.39
CA TYR A 195 -34.15 -2.97 42.48
C TYR A 195 -35.42 -2.53 43.22
N ASN A 196 -36.31 -1.86 42.49
CA ASN A 196 -37.67 -1.57 42.90
C ASN A 196 -38.66 -2.26 41.95
N ILE A 197 -39.83 -2.66 42.45
CA ILE A 197 -40.93 -3.19 41.63
C ILE A 197 -41.73 -2.01 41.07
N ALA A 198 -41.98 -2.00 39.76
CA ALA A 198 -42.82 -1.00 39.12
C ALA A 198 -44.24 -1.02 39.68
N SER A 199 -44.79 0.15 40.03
CA SER A 199 -46.14 0.28 40.59
C SER A 199 -46.77 1.62 40.23
N GLY A 200 -47.86 1.61 39.46
CA GLY A 200 -48.51 2.83 39.00
C GLY A 200 -47.55 3.70 38.17
N SER A 201 -47.28 4.93 38.64
CA SER A 201 -46.31 5.85 38.04
C SER A 201 -44.87 5.69 38.56
N GLN A 202 -44.62 4.76 39.48
CA GLN A 202 -43.29 4.47 40.03
C GLN A 202 -42.55 3.52 39.09
N PRO A 203 -41.41 3.93 38.50
CA PRO A 203 -40.64 3.08 37.61
C PRO A 203 -39.89 1.98 38.39
N GLY A 204 -39.55 0.89 37.72
CA GLY A 204 -38.88 -0.27 38.33
C GLY A 204 -38.98 -1.51 37.45
N VAL A 205 -38.49 -2.65 37.94
CA VAL A 205 -38.66 -3.91 37.22
C VAL A 205 -40.15 -4.28 37.14
N PRO A 206 -40.61 -4.89 36.05
CA PRO A 206 -42.02 -5.27 35.93
C PRO A 206 -42.47 -6.19 37.07
N ALA A 207 -43.68 -5.96 37.59
CA ALA A 207 -44.31 -6.77 38.64
C ALA A 207 -44.77 -8.16 38.14
N LYS A 208 -43.87 -8.89 37.49
CA LYS A 208 -44.06 -10.24 36.96
C LYS A 208 -43.15 -11.20 37.72
N PHE A 209 -43.72 -12.12 38.48
CA PHE A 209 -42.98 -13.02 39.36
C PHE A 209 -42.98 -14.45 38.83
N ASN A 210 -41.90 -15.18 39.09
CA ASN A 210 -41.81 -16.62 38.87
C ASN A 210 -42.58 -17.37 39.97
N GLY A 211 -42.79 -18.67 39.78
CA GLY A 211 -43.45 -19.53 40.78
C GLY A 211 -42.72 -19.60 42.14
N ASN A 212 -41.47 -19.14 42.20
CA ASN A 212 -40.67 -19.04 43.41
C ASN A 212 -40.73 -17.65 44.08
N GLY A 213 -41.63 -16.75 43.67
CA GLY A 213 -41.81 -15.42 44.28
C GLY A 213 -40.81 -14.34 43.85
N ARG A 214 -39.74 -14.68 43.10
CA ARG A 214 -38.77 -13.69 42.58
C ARG A 214 -39.25 -13.04 41.29
N ALA A 215 -38.96 -11.76 41.11
CA ALA A 215 -39.26 -11.03 39.87
C ALA A 215 -38.52 -11.67 38.67
N THR A 216 -39.25 -11.85 37.57
CA THR A 216 -38.77 -12.59 36.38
C THR A 216 -37.54 -11.93 35.76
N ALA A 217 -37.55 -10.60 35.61
CA ALA A 217 -36.42 -9.82 35.11
C ALA A 217 -35.16 -10.02 35.97
N VAL A 218 -35.32 -9.98 37.30
CA VAL A 218 -34.23 -10.14 38.25
C VAL A 218 -33.65 -11.56 38.20
N GLN A 219 -34.50 -12.57 38.03
CA GLN A 219 -34.04 -13.95 37.84
C GLN A 219 -33.22 -14.10 36.55
N TYR A 220 -33.64 -13.48 35.44
CA TYR A 220 -32.87 -13.50 34.20
C TYR A 220 -31.52 -12.82 34.35
N MET A 221 -31.47 -11.63 34.95
CA MET A 221 -30.21 -10.92 35.17
C MET A 221 -29.25 -11.73 36.05
N LEU A 222 -29.73 -12.32 37.15
CA LEU A 222 -28.88 -13.18 38.01
C LEU A 222 -28.37 -14.41 37.28
N ASN A 223 -29.20 -15.05 36.44
CA ASN A 223 -28.78 -16.20 35.65
C ASN A 223 -27.71 -15.78 34.62
N ALA A 224 -27.94 -14.68 33.90
CA ALA A 224 -27.02 -14.14 32.90
C ALA A 224 -25.64 -13.82 33.51
N LEU A 225 -25.61 -13.13 34.67
CA LEU A 225 -24.38 -12.81 35.39
C LEU A 225 -23.61 -14.06 35.85
N ASN A 226 -24.31 -15.05 36.42
CA ASN A 226 -23.68 -16.29 36.90
C ASN A 226 -23.13 -17.15 35.75
N LEU A 227 -23.83 -17.20 34.62
CA LEU A 227 -23.36 -17.90 33.43
C LEU A 227 -22.14 -17.18 32.82
N ALA A 228 -22.24 -15.86 32.62
CA ALA A 228 -21.17 -15.08 32.03
C ALA A 228 -19.89 -15.10 32.88
N VAL A 229 -19.97 -14.97 34.21
CA VAL A 229 -18.77 -15.02 35.06
C VAL A 229 -18.07 -16.37 34.98
N ALA A 230 -18.81 -17.47 34.90
CA ALA A 230 -18.25 -18.80 34.77
C ALA A 230 -17.52 -18.96 33.42
N GLU A 231 -18.14 -18.50 32.33
CA GLU A 231 -17.54 -18.56 30.99
C GLU A 231 -16.34 -17.62 30.84
N TYR A 232 -16.39 -16.43 31.42
CA TYR A 232 -15.26 -15.48 31.43
C TYR A 232 -14.06 -16.06 32.21
N ARG A 233 -14.30 -16.69 33.36
CA ARG A 233 -13.26 -17.43 34.10
C ARG A 233 -12.69 -18.58 33.28
N ALA A 234 -13.54 -19.33 32.59
CA ALA A 234 -13.09 -20.42 31.70
C ALA A 234 -12.30 -19.92 30.48
N MET A 235 -12.53 -18.69 30.03
CA MET A 235 -11.69 -18.01 29.02
C MET A 235 -10.38 -17.42 29.59
N GLY A 236 -10.18 -17.54 30.91
CA GLY A 236 -8.96 -17.11 31.59
C GLY A 236 -8.98 -15.67 32.11
N TYR A 237 -10.14 -15.01 32.16
CA TYR A 237 -10.26 -13.70 32.80
C TYR A 237 -10.40 -13.90 34.32
N PRO A 238 -9.42 -13.49 35.13
CA PRO A 238 -9.53 -13.55 36.58
C PRO A 238 -10.58 -12.54 37.02
N LEU A 239 -11.42 -12.92 37.99
CA LEU A 239 -12.28 -12.01 38.71
C LEU A 239 -12.09 -12.29 40.20
N PRO A 240 -11.16 -11.59 40.88
CA PRO A 240 -10.93 -11.80 42.30
C PRO A 240 -12.20 -11.43 43.06
N VAL A 241 -12.78 -12.43 43.72
CA VAL A 241 -13.91 -12.23 44.62
C VAL A 241 -13.33 -11.69 45.93
N ARG A 242 -13.88 -10.58 46.43
CA ARG A 242 -13.73 -10.28 47.86
C ARG A 242 -14.79 -11.09 48.57
N GLU A 243 -14.39 -12.09 49.36
CA GLU A 243 -15.31 -13.05 50.00
C GLU A 243 -16.42 -12.37 50.83
N ASP A 244 -16.22 -11.11 51.24
CA ASP A 244 -17.17 -10.29 52.00
C ASP A 244 -18.02 -9.30 51.16
N LYS A 245 -17.77 -9.17 49.84
CA LYS A 245 -18.42 -8.14 49.00
C LYS A 245 -18.88 -8.69 47.64
N PRO A 246 -20.19 -8.73 47.37
CA PRO A 246 -20.70 -9.13 46.05
C PRO A 246 -20.49 -8.00 45.03
N TRP A 247 -20.41 -8.37 43.75
CA TRP A 247 -20.54 -7.44 42.64
C TRP A 247 -21.99 -6.97 42.58
N VAL A 248 -22.21 -5.65 42.49
CA VAL A 248 -23.54 -5.07 42.58
C VAL A 248 -24.02 -4.65 41.20
N LEU A 249 -25.25 -5.04 40.86
CA LEU A 249 -26.03 -4.45 39.80
C LEU A 249 -27.19 -3.66 40.42
N VAL A 250 -27.35 -2.42 39.98
CA VAL A 250 -28.40 -1.53 40.46
C VAL A 250 -29.34 -1.23 39.31
N TYR A 251 -30.60 -1.64 39.46
CA TYR A 251 -31.64 -1.40 38.46
C TYR A 251 -32.53 -0.23 38.84
N GLY A 252 -32.70 0.71 37.92
CA GLY A 252 -33.52 1.90 38.10
C GLY A 252 -32.73 3.13 38.54
N VAL A 253 -31.56 3.35 37.96
CA VAL A 253 -30.76 4.57 38.18
C VAL A 253 -30.68 5.34 36.86
N ASP A 254 -31.44 6.42 36.74
CA ASP A 254 -31.47 7.26 35.52
C ASP A 254 -30.50 8.45 35.61
N GLU A 255 -29.95 8.72 36.79
CA GLU A 255 -29.04 9.83 37.03
C GLU A 255 -28.05 9.45 38.14
N LEU A 256 -26.75 9.68 37.90
CA LEU A 256 -25.77 9.71 38.97
C LEU A 256 -25.70 11.14 39.54
N PRO A 257 -26.01 11.34 40.83
CA PRO A 257 -25.89 12.65 41.44
C PRO A 257 -24.40 13.04 41.56
N VAL A 258 -23.94 13.98 40.73
CA VAL A 258 -22.66 14.68 40.92
C VAL A 258 -22.95 16.00 41.63
N ILE A 259 -22.20 16.30 42.68
CA ILE A 259 -22.54 17.41 43.57
C ILE A 259 -22.17 18.74 42.88
N GLY A 260 -23.15 19.65 42.75
CA GLY A 260 -23.05 20.88 41.95
C GLY A 260 -24.29 21.20 41.09
N GLY A 261 -25.28 20.30 41.06
CA GLY A 261 -26.53 20.49 40.33
C GLY A 261 -26.50 20.00 38.87
N PHE A 262 -25.43 19.32 38.45
CA PHE A 262 -25.33 18.63 37.17
C PHE A 262 -25.25 17.13 37.43
N GLY A 263 -26.37 16.41 37.29
CA GLY A 263 -26.34 14.96 37.24
C GLY A 263 -25.75 14.43 35.96
N ILE A 264 -25.15 13.25 36.01
CA ILE A 264 -24.85 12.49 34.79
C ILE A 264 -26.10 11.67 34.49
N GLU A 265 -26.79 12.02 33.41
CA GLU A 265 -27.89 11.23 32.89
C GLU A 265 -27.38 9.86 32.45
N ILE A 266 -28.05 8.80 32.91
CA ILE A 266 -27.80 7.42 32.53
C ILE A 266 -28.92 7.03 31.57
N THR A 267 -28.62 7.04 30.28
CA THR A 267 -29.58 6.68 29.23
C THR A 267 -29.37 5.26 28.71
N ALA A 268 -28.24 4.64 29.05
CA ALA A 268 -27.87 3.27 28.72
C ALA A 268 -27.14 2.63 29.92
N PRO A 269 -27.14 1.29 30.03
CA PRO A 269 -26.36 0.57 31.02
C PRO A 269 -24.90 1.01 31.04
N PHE A 270 -24.33 1.06 32.23
CA PHE A 270 -22.97 1.55 32.42
C PHE A 270 -22.32 0.89 33.63
N VAL A 271 -21.05 0.48 33.50
CA VAL A 271 -20.26 0.03 34.65
C VAL A 271 -19.48 1.17 35.26
N LEU A 272 -19.82 1.51 36.49
CA LEU A 272 -18.94 2.30 37.35
C LEU A 272 -17.71 1.46 37.72
N PRO A 273 -16.49 1.95 37.46
CA PRO A 273 -15.26 1.24 37.82
C PRO A 273 -15.11 0.96 39.33
N PHE A 274 -15.73 1.77 40.18
CA PHE A 274 -15.75 1.65 41.64
C PHE A 274 -17.13 2.03 42.16
N GLY A 275 -17.79 1.11 42.85
CA GLY A 275 -19.03 1.33 43.58
C GLY A 275 -18.80 1.64 45.06
N MET A 276 -19.87 1.99 45.78
CA MET A 276 -19.80 2.20 47.23
C MET A 276 -19.50 0.90 48.00
N ASN A 277 -19.54 -0.25 47.33
CA ASN A 277 -19.12 -1.56 47.85
C ASN A 277 -17.62 -1.88 47.57
N GLN A 278 -16.81 -0.94 47.09
CA GLN A 278 -15.38 -1.16 46.74
C GLN A 278 -15.16 -2.22 45.65
N GLN A 279 -16.16 -2.43 44.80
CA GLN A 279 -16.09 -3.21 43.57
C GLN A 279 -16.79 -2.43 42.47
N ALA A 280 -16.45 -2.68 41.20
CA ALA A 280 -17.21 -2.10 40.08
C ALA A 280 -18.70 -2.42 40.21
N THR A 281 -19.55 -1.47 39.81
CA THR A 281 -21.00 -1.58 39.95
C THR A 281 -21.64 -1.39 38.58
N ILE A 282 -22.52 -2.30 38.20
CA ILE A 282 -23.32 -2.20 36.99
C ILE A 282 -24.53 -1.33 37.30
N LEU A 283 -24.70 -0.23 36.58
CA LEU A 283 -25.85 0.66 36.67
C LEU A 283 -26.75 0.43 35.48
N VAL A 284 -28.04 0.30 35.74
CA VAL A 284 -29.05 0.03 34.73
C VAL A 284 -30.17 1.06 34.86
N PRO A 285 -30.44 1.88 33.83
CA PRO A 285 -31.53 2.85 33.85
C PRO A 285 -32.90 2.17 33.75
N HIS A 286 -33.97 2.89 34.10
CA HIS A 286 -35.33 2.36 34.02
C HIS A 286 -35.78 2.07 32.57
N SER A 287 -35.16 2.71 31.58
CA SER A 287 -35.44 2.49 30.17
C SER A 287 -34.95 1.13 29.66
N GLU A 288 -34.09 0.43 30.41
CA GLU A 288 -33.50 -0.83 29.97
C GLU A 288 -34.42 -2.03 30.23
N ASP A 289 -34.66 -2.83 29.19
CA ASP A 289 -35.49 -4.02 29.20
C ASP A 289 -34.78 -5.31 28.72
N ASP A 290 -33.50 -5.24 28.32
CA ASP A 290 -32.67 -6.38 27.94
C ASP A 290 -32.11 -7.13 29.18
N TRP A 291 -32.90 -8.00 29.81
CA TRP A 291 -32.49 -8.66 31.07
C TRP A 291 -31.55 -9.88 30.95
N ASP A 292 -31.10 -10.26 29.75
CA ASP A 292 -30.17 -11.39 29.53
C ASP A 292 -28.89 -10.98 28.78
N TYR A 293 -29.02 -10.27 27.66
CA TYR A 293 -27.88 -9.80 26.88
C TYR A 293 -27.05 -8.73 27.62
N MET A 294 -27.70 -7.64 28.06
CA MET A 294 -27.03 -6.51 28.71
C MET A 294 -26.20 -6.92 29.94
N PRO A 295 -26.70 -7.74 30.88
CA PRO A 295 -25.90 -8.12 32.05
C PRO A 295 -24.62 -8.87 31.68
N ARG A 296 -24.61 -9.62 30.57
CA ARG A 296 -23.41 -10.32 30.07
C ARG A 296 -22.39 -9.33 29.50
N HIS A 297 -22.87 -8.38 28.68
CA HIS A 297 -22.05 -7.30 28.11
C HIS A 297 -21.41 -6.45 29.22
N GLU A 298 -22.23 -5.90 30.12
CA GLU A 298 -21.76 -5.02 31.19
C GLU A 298 -20.82 -5.75 32.16
N LEU A 299 -21.07 -7.02 32.47
CA LEU A 299 -20.16 -7.80 33.29
C LEU A 299 -18.75 -7.92 32.68
N PHE A 300 -18.62 -7.88 31.35
CA PHE A 300 -17.29 -7.91 30.75
C PHE A 300 -16.51 -6.60 30.99
N HIS A 301 -17.19 -5.44 31.06
CA HIS A 301 -16.53 -4.19 31.46
C HIS A 301 -15.95 -4.27 32.88
N VAL A 302 -16.65 -4.94 33.81
CA VAL A 302 -16.12 -5.23 35.16
C VAL A 302 -14.77 -5.99 35.08
N MET A 303 -14.63 -6.91 34.13
CA MET A 303 -13.39 -7.66 33.90
C MET A 303 -12.29 -6.76 33.31
N GLN A 304 -12.60 -6.03 32.24
CA GLN A 304 -11.66 -5.16 31.52
C GLN A 304 -11.03 -4.13 32.45
N TYR A 305 -11.83 -3.61 33.37
CA TYR A 305 -11.45 -2.67 34.38
C TYR A 305 -10.35 -3.12 35.35
N GLN A 306 -10.07 -4.42 35.45
CA GLN A 306 -8.93 -4.95 36.23
C GLN A 306 -7.60 -4.86 35.48
N TYR A 307 -7.65 -4.66 34.17
CA TYR A 307 -6.48 -4.57 33.31
C TYR A 307 -6.06 -3.12 33.04
N TRP A 308 -6.82 -2.14 33.52
CA TRP A 308 -6.56 -0.73 33.31
C TRP A 308 -6.29 -0.07 34.66
N ASP A 309 -5.06 0.41 34.90
CA ASP A 309 -4.66 1.12 36.14
C ASP A 309 -5.38 2.47 36.24
N ARG A 310 -6.03 2.74 37.38
CA ARG A 310 -7.00 3.83 37.62
C ARG A 310 -6.51 4.84 38.66
N SER A 311 -5.25 4.75 39.07
CA SER A 311 -4.83 5.31 40.35
C SER A 311 -4.70 6.84 40.45
N ASP A 312 -5.18 7.61 39.46
CA ASP A 312 -5.24 9.08 39.49
C ASP A 312 -6.68 9.60 39.24
N VAL A 313 -7.47 9.60 40.31
CA VAL A 313 -8.65 10.44 40.67
C VAL A 313 -9.85 10.54 39.75
N GLY A 314 -10.94 9.97 40.26
CA GLY A 314 -12.11 9.72 39.47
C GLY A 314 -13.25 10.75 39.40
N ILE A 315 -12.98 12.05 39.60
CA ILE A 315 -13.82 13.10 38.96
C ILE A 315 -13.17 13.59 37.68
N ASP A 316 -11.83 13.59 37.58
CA ASP A 316 -11.16 13.65 36.28
C ASP A 316 -11.47 12.37 35.47
N PHE A 317 -11.65 11.20 36.10
CA PHE A 317 -12.30 10.04 35.45
C PHE A 317 -13.73 10.30 34.97
N ILE A 318 -14.41 11.37 35.34
CA ILE A 318 -15.72 11.70 34.74
C ILE A 318 -15.51 12.73 33.64
N THR A 319 -14.67 13.73 33.87
CA THR A 319 -14.43 14.84 32.92
C THR A 319 -13.49 14.47 31.75
N ASP A 320 -12.36 13.81 32.00
CA ASP A 320 -11.42 13.30 30.99
C ASP A 320 -11.83 11.95 30.40
N PHE A 321 -12.65 11.16 31.09
CA PHE A 321 -13.24 9.94 30.50
C PHE A 321 -14.34 10.30 29.51
N LEU A 322 -15.25 11.21 29.86
CA LEU A 322 -16.33 11.59 28.95
C LEU A 322 -15.87 12.55 27.83
N GLY A 323 -14.66 13.11 27.90
CA GLY A 323 -14.17 14.12 26.94
C GLY A 323 -12.69 14.07 26.54
N GLY A 324 -11.86 13.20 27.12
CA GLY A 324 -10.43 13.10 26.82
C GLY A 324 -10.11 12.09 25.71
N LYS A 325 -9.01 12.34 24.98
CA LYS A 325 -8.57 11.50 23.85
C LYS A 325 -8.31 10.05 24.24
N GLU A 326 -7.85 9.79 25.46
CA GLU A 326 -7.48 8.44 25.90
C GLU A 326 -8.69 7.54 26.12
N PHE A 327 -9.78 8.05 26.70
CA PHE A 327 -10.95 7.22 26.94
C PHE A 327 -11.60 6.79 25.64
N GLY A 328 -11.85 7.69 24.68
CA GLY A 328 -12.40 7.27 23.39
C GLY A 328 -11.52 6.20 22.71
N SER A 329 -10.20 6.30 22.91
CA SER A 329 -9.20 5.35 22.43
C SER A 329 -9.19 4.01 23.18
N MET A 330 -9.68 3.96 24.41
CA MET A 330 -9.88 2.73 25.18
C MET A 330 -11.28 2.14 24.94
N ASN A 331 -12.31 2.98 24.98
CA ASN A 331 -13.72 2.64 24.91
C ASN A 331 -14.06 1.90 23.63
N TRP A 332 -13.50 2.26 22.48
CA TRP A 332 -13.83 1.55 21.24
C TRP A 332 -13.49 0.04 21.33
N TRP A 333 -12.40 -0.29 22.01
CA TRP A 333 -11.98 -1.67 22.24
C TRP A 333 -12.72 -2.31 23.42
N MET A 334 -13.09 -1.52 24.43
CA MET A 334 -13.96 -1.98 25.52
C MET A 334 -15.29 -2.48 24.98
N GLU A 335 -16.01 -1.66 24.20
CA GLU A 335 -17.29 -2.05 23.62
C GLU A 335 -17.12 -3.22 22.65
N ALA A 336 -16.17 -3.14 21.72
CA ALA A 336 -15.92 -4.21 20.74
C ALA A 336 -15.64 -5.58 21.39
N THR A 337 -14.90 -5.60 22.51
CA THR A 337 -14.58 -6.86 23.19
C THR A 337 -15.65 -7.30 24.19
N ALA A 338 -16.48 -6.39 24.71
CA ALA A 338 -17.66 -6.74 25.50
C ALA A 338 -18.74 -7.40 24.62
N GLU A 339 -18.98 -6.85 23.43
CA GLU A 339 -19.82 -7.42 22.38
C GLU A 339 -19.35 -8.83 21.97
N TRP A 340 -18.05 -8.96 21.69
CA TRP A 340 -17.44 -10.26 21.40
C TRP A 340 -17.59 -11.25 22.58
N ALA A 341 -17.33 -10.80 23.81
CA ALA A 341 -17.37 -11.66 24.99
C ALA A 341 -18.79 -12.13 25.31
N ALA A 342 -19.78 -11.25 25.22
CA ALA A 342 -21.19 -11.60 25.41
C ALA A 342 -21.62 -12.69 24.41
N HIS A 343 -21.26 -12.55 23.13
CA HIS A 343 -21.46 -13.58 22.11
C HIS A 343 -20.74 -14.90 22.45
N GLN A 344 -19.49 -14.84 22.92
CA GLN A 344 -18.77 -16.06 23.35
C GLN A 344 -19.51 -16.80 24.48
N THR A 345 -20.22 -16.11 25.38
CA THR A 345 -21.01 -16.81 26.41
C THR A 345 -22.12 -17.68 25.81
N TYR A 346 -22.81 -17.21 24.76
CA TYR A 346 -23.85 -17.98 24.08
C TYR A 346 -23.27 -19.11 23.23
N VAL A 347 -22.12 -18.90 22.60
CA VAL A 347 -21.44 -19.94 21.80
C VAL A 347 -20.96 -21.08 22.68
N ARG A 348 -20.37 -20.77 23.84
CA ARG A 348 -19.80 -21.76 24.76
C ARG A 348 -20.87 -22.43 25.62
N MET A 349 -21.92 -21.70 25.99
CA MET A 349 -23.06 -22.22 26.72
C MET A 349 -24.39 -21.72 26.09
N PRO A 350 -24.98 -22.51 25.16
CA PRO A 350 -26.20 -22.14 24.44
C PRO A 350 -27.46 -22.12 25.33
N TYR A 351 -27.59 -21.11 26.18
CA TYR A 351 -28.74 -20.86 27.05
C TYR A 351 -29.31 -19.47 26.77
N VAL A 352 -30.51 -19.44 26.19
CA VAL A 352 -31.19 -18.22 25.71
C VAL A 352 -32.61 -18.19 26.29
N PRO A 353 -32.79 -17.68 27.53
CA PRO A 353 -34.08 -17.67 28.21
C PRO A 353 -35.06 -16.64 27.63
N ILE A 354 -34.54 -15.60 26.97
CA ILE A 354 -35.30 -14.57 26.26
C ILE A 354 -34.96 -14.69 24.78
N SER A 355 -35.96 -15.04 23.97
CA SER A 355 -35.77 -15.28 22.54
C SER A 355 -35.18 -14.05 21.83
N GLY A 356 -34.04 -14.22 21.17
CA GLY A 356 -33.37 -13.18 20.39
C GLY A 356 -32.24 -12.45 21.13
N SER A 357 -32.08 -12.64 22.44
CA SER A 357 -31.00 -12.00 23.22
C SER A 357 -29.60 -12.42 22.77
N ASP A 358 -29.45 -13.62 22.20
CA ASP A 358 -28.22 -14.14 21.58
C ASP A 358 -27.82 -13.41 20.29
N ARG A 359 -28.68 -12.53 19.78
CA ARG A 359 -28.48 -11.82 18.51
C ARG A 359 -28.21 -10.33 18.68
N LEU A 360 -28.49 -9.77 19.85
CA LEU A 360 -28.41 -8.33 20.10
C LEU A 360 -27.00 -7.77 19.93
N TYR A 361 -25.96 -8.59 20.16
CA TYR A 361 -24.57 -8.17 19.99
C TYR A 361 -24.22 -7.73 18.55
N ALA A 362 -24.97 -8.25 17.56
CA ALA A 362 -24.69 -7.98 16.16
C ALA A 362 -25.36 -6.69 15.64
N ARG A 363 -26.27 -6.07 16.40
CA ARG A 363 -27.16 -4.98 15.91
C ARG A 363 -26.41 -3.76 15.34
N ASN A 364 -25.17 -3.54 15.76
CA ASN A 364 -24.33 -2.44 15.31
C ASN A 364 -23.32 -2.81 14.20
N VAL A 365 -23.38 -4.02 13.63
CA VAL A 365 -22.52 -4.43 12.48
C VAL A 365 -22.64 -3.43 11.32
N TYR A 366 -23.84 -2.90 11.09
CA TYR A 366 -24.10 -1.88 10.07
C TYR A 366 -23.25 -0.61 10.27
N ASP A 367 -23.01 -0.16 11.50
CA ASP A 367 -22.31 1.10 11.77
C ASP A 367 -20.86 1.09 11.28
N VAL A 368 -20.23 -0.09 11.28
CA VAL A 368 -18.86 -0.29 10.76
C VAL A 368 -18.88 -0.53 9.25
N LEU A 369 -19.74 -1.44 8.78
CA LEU A 369 -19.70 -1.92 7.40
C LEU A 369 -20.37 -0.97 6.40
N SER A 370 -21.18 -0.01 6.87
CA SER A 370 -21.70 1.10 6.06
C SER A 370 -20.66 2.22 5.83
N LYS A 371 -19.62 2.27 6.66
CA LYS A 371 -18.56 3.30 6.63
C LYS A 371 -17.16 2.68 6.67
N PRO A 372 -16.81 1.78 5.73
CA PRO A 372 -15.54 1.07 5.79
C PRO A 372 -14.30 1.97 5.70
N GLY A 373 -14.43 3.19 5.16
CA GLY A 373 -13.35 4.19 5.12
C GLY A 373 -13.13 4.95 6.43
N ALA A 374 -13.93 4.70 7.47
CA ALA A 374 -13.72 5.24 8.81
C ALA A 374 -12.45 4.66 9.45
N ALA A 375 -11.99 5.28 10.54
CA ALA A 375 -10.84 4.76 11.25
C ALA A 375 -11.20 3.43 11.93
N ILE A 376 -10.26 2.48 11.99
CA ILE A 376 -10.54 1.17 12.59
C ILE A 376 -10.93 1.26 14.07
N ASN A 377 -10.39 2.27 14.76
CA ASN A 377 -10.67 2.62 16.14
C ASN A 377 -11.65 3.79 16.27
N SER A 378 -12.52 4.01 15.28
CA SER A 378 -13.53 5.06 15.38
C SER A 378 -14.41 4.88 16.61
N TRP A 379 -14.64 6.01 17.29
CA TRP A 379 -15.43 6.10 18.51
C TRP A 379 -16.53 7.14 18.32
N GLY A 380 -17.77 6.80 18.65
CA GLY A 380 -18.95 7.63 18.43
C GLY A 380 -19.44 8.44 19.63
N GLY A 381 -18.76 8.35 20.77
CA GLY A 381 -19.27 8.81 22.07
C GLY A 381 -19.82 7.65 22.91
N LEU A 382 -20.42 7.95 24.06
CA LEU A 382 -21.06 6.94 24.92
C LEU A 382 -22.44 6.54 24.42
N GLY A 383 -22.84 5.29 24.70
CA GLY A 383 -24.20 4.79 24.48
C GLY A 383 -24.57 4.52 23.01
N GLY A 384 -23.63 4.67 22.08
CA GLY A 384 -23.83 4.33 20.68
C GLY A 384 -22.59 4.61 19.82
N GLY A 385 -22.55 4.01 18.62
CA GLY A 385 -21.51 4.27 17.63
C GLY A 385 -20.84 3.01 17.06
N PRO A 386 -19.86 3.19 16.15
CA PRO A 386 -19.22 2.08 15.44
C PRO A 386 -18.43 1.13 16.35
N GLN A 387 -18.12 1.53 17.59
CA GLN A 387 -17.38 0.69 18.52
C GLN A 387 -18.08 -0.62 18.91
N TYR A 388 -19.42 -0.64 18.95
CA TYR A 388 -20.18 -1.85 19.24
C TYR A 388 -20.05 -2.84 18.08
N GLY A 389 -20.21 -2.38 16.82
CA GLY A 389 -20.00 -3.21 15.63
C GLY A 389 -18.55 -3.61 15.38
N ALA A 390 -17.59 -3.00 16.06
CA ALA A 390 -16.17 -3.28 15.88
C ALA A 390 -15.74 -4.64 16.46
N PHE A 391 -16.65 -5.39 17.12
CA PHE A 391 -16.40 -6.77 17.57
C PHE A 391 -15.96 -7.72 16.45
N LEU A 392 -16.23 -7.36 15.18
CA LEU A 392 -15.73 -8.06 14.00
C LEU A 392 -14.20 -8.23 14.05
N LEU A 393 -13.47 -7.24 14.57
CA LEU A 393 -12.02 -7.30 14.69
C LEU A 393 -11.56 -8.33 15.73
N PRO A 394 -11.97 -8.30 17.02
CA PRO A 394 -11.60 -9.36 17.97
C PRO A 394 -12.08 -10.74 17.51
N ALA A 395 -13.27 -10.86 16.89
CA ALA A 395 -13.72 -12.12 16.31
C ALA A 395 -12.74 -12.63 15.24
N TYR A 396 -12.39 -11.79 14.26
CA TYR A 396 -11.40 -12.13 13.22
C TYR A 396 -10.08 -12.57 13.84
N LEU A 397 -9.53 -11.78 14.76
CA LEU A 397 -8.23 -12.04 15.37
C LEU A 397 -8.20 -13.34 16.16
N THR A 398 -9.25 -13.64 16.92
CA THR A 398 -9.35 -14.90 17.69
C THR A 398 -9.40 -16.12 16.77
N GLU A 399 -10.10 -16.05 15.64
CA GLU A 399 -10.13 -17.12 14.64
C GLU A 399 -8.77 -17.27 13.90
N GLN A 400 -8.05 -16.16 13.71
CA GLN A 400 -6.71 -16.15 13.12
C GLN A 400 -5.61 -16.66 14.05
N VAL A 401 -5.85 -16.80 15.35
CA VAL A 401 -4.85 -17.28 16.31
C VAL A 401 -5.42 -18.32 17.30
N ASP A 402 -5.96 -17.87 18.44
CA ASP A 402 -6.65 -18.63 19.46
C ASP A 402 -7.58 -17.72 20.29
N ALA A 403 -8.42 -18.33 21.13
CA ALA A 403 -9.41 -17.66 21.97
C ALA A 403 -8.82 -16.68 23.00
N ALA A 404 -7.53 -16.74 23.30
CA ALA A 404 -6.90 -15.89 24.30
C ALA A 404 -6.23 -14.64 23.69
N PHE A 405 -6.42 -14.35 22.39
CA PHE A 405 -5.92 -13.10 21.80
C PHE A 405 -6.43 -11.86 22.52
N VAL A 406 -7.76 -11.76 22.71
CA VAL A 406 -8.39 -10.61 23.37
C VAL A 406 -7.91 -10.44 24.79
N ARG A 407 -7.78 -11.54 25.55
CA ARG A 407 -7.23 -11.49 26.91
C ARG A 407 -5.81 -10.93 26.91
N ARG A 408 -4.96 -11.36 25.97
CA ARG A 408 -3.57 -10.88 25.87
C ARG A 408 -3.46 -9.40 25.48
N THR A 409 -4.42 -8.85 24.73
CA THR A 409 -4.44 -7.40 24.51
C THR A 409 -4.71 -6.66 25.83
N TRP A 410 -5.65 -7.14 26.65
CA TRP A 410 -5.90 -6.59 27.99
C TRP A 410 -4.71 -6.78 28.95
N GLU A 411 -4.06 -7.93 28.96
CA GLU A 411 -2.81 -8.15 29.70
C GLU A 411 -1.72 -7.17 29.25
N SER A 412 -1.62 -6.89 27.95
CA SER A 412 -0.70 -5.88 27.43
C SER A 412 -1.05 -4.47 27.90
N VAL A 413 -2.32 -4.10 28.02
CA VAL A 413 -2.75 -2.81 28.60
C VAL A 413 -2.23 -2.71 30.04
N ARG A 414 -2.45 -3.75 30.85
CA ARG A 414 -2.04 -3.80 32.27
C ARG A 414 -0.52 -3.77 32.45
N ASP A 415 0.18 -4.66 31.74
CA ASP A 415 1.58 -4.96 32.00
C ASP A 415 2.52 -3.95 31.33
N HIS A 416 2.05 -3.27 30.29
CA HIS A 416 2.86 -2.37 29.46
C HIS A 416 2.29 -0.96 29.28
N ASP A 417 1.14 -0.63 29.90
CA ASP A 417 0.54 0.72 29.83
C ASP A 417 0.23 1.16 28.37
N HIS A 418 -0.20 0.18 27.57
CA HIS A 418 -0.54 0.35 26.15
C HIS A 418 -1.98 0.83 25.97
N LEU A 419 -2.23 1.67 24.98
CA LEU A 419 -3.58 1.83 24.40
C LEU A 419 -3.92 0.64 23.48
N PRO A 420 -5.21 0.41 23.15
CA PRO A 420 -5.63 -0.77 22.40
C PRO A 420 -4.88 -1.04 21.10
N ILE A 421 -4.57 -0.02 20.29
CA ILE A 421 -3.80 -0.23 19.04
C ILE A 421 -2.39 -0.74 19.32
N GLU A 422 -1.73 -0.25 20.37
CA GLU A 422 -0.42 -0.73 20.80
C GLU A 422 -0.51 -2.16 21.34
N ALA A 423 -1.53 -2.44 22.14
CA ALA A 423 -1.79 -3.78 22.70
C ALA A 423 -2.09 -4.83 21.62
N ILE A 424 -2.89 -4.49 20.59
CA ILE A 424 -3.17 -5.37 19.46
C ILE A 424 -1.90 -5.62 18.66
N ARG A 425 -1.10 -4.58 18.38
CA ARG A 425 0.19 -4.73 17.67
C ARG A 425 1.17 -5.61 18.45
N HIS A 426 1.30 -5.38 19.75
CA HIS A 426 2.15 -6.16 20.64
C HIS A 426 1.72 -7.63 20.67
N THR A 427 0.41 -7.88 20.79
CA THR A 427 -0.13 -9.25 20.81
C THR A 427 0.07 -9.94 19.46
N ALA A 428 -0.24 -9.26 18.34
CA ALA A 428 -0.04 -9.77 16.98
C ALA A 428 1.44 -10.11 16.71
N GLN A 429 2.38 -9.27 17.19
CA GLN A 429 3.80 -9.54 17.13
C GLN A 429 4.19 -10.78 17.93
N GLY A 430 3.59 -11.00 19.10
CA GLY A 430 3.80 -12.21 19.91
C GLY A 430 3.37 -13.51 19.20
N TYR A 431 2.40 -13.42 18.27
CA TYR A 431 2.01 -14.51 17.37
C TYR A 431 2.81 -14.57 16.06
N GLY A 432 3.72 -13.62 15.84
CA GLY A 432 4.49 -13.50 14.60
C GLY A 432 3.66 -13.11 13.39
N LEU A 433 2.54 -12.40 13.58
CA LEU A 433 1.67 -11.94 12.51
C LEU A 433 2.19 -10.62 11.90
N ASN A 434 2.10 -10.52 10.57
CA ASN A 434 2.25 -9.23 9.88
C ASN A 434 0.96 -8.43 9.98
N PHE A 435 1.03 -7.27 10.64
CA PHE A 435 -0.13 -6.43 10.89
C PHE A 435 -0.76 -5.84 9.61
N LYS A 436 0.03 -5.55 8.56
CA LYS A 436 -0.49 -5.04 7.28
C LYS A 436 -1.33 -6.09 6.55
N ASP A 437 -0.80 -7.32 6.49
CA ASP A 437 -1.48 -8.45 5.86
C ASP A 437 -2.75 -8.82 6.62
N MET A 438 -2.70 -8.75 7.94
CA MET A 438 -3.83 -8.96 8.84
C MET A 438 -4.96 -7.96 8.59
N LEU A 439 -4.65 -6.66 8.46
CA LEU A 439 -5.65 -5.63 8.14
C LEU A 439 -6.31 -5.88 6.78
N LEU A 440 -5.52 -6.22 5.75
CA LEU A 440 -6.07 -6.54 4.43
C LEU A 440 -6.98 -7.78 4.50
N GLY A 441 -6.55 -8.83 5.21
CA GLY A 441 -7.34 -10.04 5.44
C GLY A 441 -8.66 -9.76 6.16
N TYR A 442 -8.62 -8.95 7.23
CA TYR A 442 -9.80 -8.49 7.97
C TYR A 442 -10.81 -7.79 7.06
N HIS A 443 -10.36 -6.85 6.22
CA HIS A 443 -11.25 -6.15 5.28
C HIS A 443 -11.80 -7.07 4.17
N ILE A 444 -11.01 -8.05 3.70
CA ILE A 444 -11.53 -9.08 2.77
C ILE A 444 -12.58 -9.97 3.48
N ALA A 445 -12.34 -10.37 4.73
CA ALA A 445 -13.27 -11.17 5.52
C ALA A 445 -14.59 -10.41 5.78
N ASN A 446 -14.50 -9.11 6.11
CA ASN A 446 -15.66 -8.21 6.23
C ASN A 446 -16.42 -8.04 4.92
N TYR A 447 -15.74 -7.97 3.78
CA TYR A 447 -16.43 -7.88 2.50
C TYR A 447 -17.23 -9.16 2.19
N ARG A 448 -16.73 -10.32 2.64
CA ARG A 448 -17.35 -11.63 2.43
C ARG A 448 -18.46 -11.97 3.43
N LEU A 449 -18.27 -11.69 4.72
CA LEU A 449 -19.13 -12.13 5.84
C LEU A 449 -19.59 -13.58 5.69
N ALA A 450 -18.69 -14.52 5.43
CA ALA A 450 -19.06 -15.93 5.26
C ALA A 450 -17.91 -16.84 5.69
N LYS A 451 -18.25 -18.11 5.92
CA LYS A 451 -17.24 -19.16 6.09
C LYS A 451 -16.38 -19.30 4.84
N ALA A 452 -15.11 -19.59 5.08
CA ALA A 452 -14.15 -19.90 4.05
C ALA A 452 -14.47 -21.26 3.40
N ASN A 453 -15.44 -21.27 2.46
CA ASN A 453 -15.88 -22.48 1.76
C ASN A 453 -15.54 -22.39 0.24
N ALA A 454 -14.66 -23.30 -0.22
CA ALA A 454 -14.44 -23.93 -1.57
C ALA A 454 -14.48 -23.07 -2.88
N ALA A 455 -13.74 -23.28 -4.00
CA ALA A 455 -12.66 -24.16 -4.50
C ALA A 455 -12.17 -23.63 -5.90
N PRO A 456 -11.00 -24.05 -6.44
CA PRO A 456 -9.96 -24.87 -5.82
C PRO A 456 -8.82 -23.99 -5.30
N ALA A 457 -8.65 -23.94 -3.98
CA ALA A 457 -7.33 -23.66 -3.44
C ALA A 457 -6.63 -24.99 -3.16
N PRO A 458 -5.29 -25.04 -3.21
CA PRO A 458 -4.53 -26.26 -2.98
C PRO A 458 -4.75 -26.86 -1.57
N THR A 459 -5.27 -26.09 -0.60
CA THR A 459 -5.60 -26.54 0.76
C THR A 459 -6.77 -25.74 1.38
N PRO A 460 -7.61 -26.33 2.26
CA PRO A 460 -8.64 -25.60 3.04
C PRO A 460 -8.10 -24.37 3.80
N ASP A 461 -6.87 -24.45 4.31
CA ASP A 461 -6.20 -23.37 5.05
C ASP A 461 -5.92 -22.11 4.22
N ALA A 462 -5.90 -22.21 2.89
CA ALA A 462 -5.54 -21.11 2.01
C ALA A 462 -6.54 -19.95 2.06
N TRP A 463 -7.77 -20.22 2.49
CA TRP A 463 -8.87 -19.26 2.55
C TRP A 463 -9.13 -18.70 3.95
N ARG A 464 -8.43 -19.20 4.97
CA ARG A 464 -8.67 -18.89 6.38
C ARG A 464 -8.64 -17.39 6.69
N ASN A 465 -7.78 -16.63 6.02
CA ASN A 465 -7.64 -15.19 6.25
C ASN A 465 -8.77 -14.35 5.63
N TYR A 466 -9.66 -14.94 4.83
CA TYR A 466 -10.65 -14.23 4.00
C TYR A 466 -12.10 -14.61 4.34
N GLY A 467 -12.38 -14.94 5.59
CA GLY A 467 -13.72 -15.27 6.05
C GLY A 467 -13.77 -15.46 7.55
N TYR A 468 -14.97 -15.78 8.03
CA TYR A 468 -15.27 -16.03 9.44
C TYR A 468 -15.76 -17.45 9.63
N THR A 469 -15.24 -18.16 10.63
CA THR A 469 -15.75 -19.50 10.99
C THR A 469 -17.03 -19.45 11.81
N ASP A 470 -17.33 -18.31 12.43
CA ASP A 470 -18.56 -18.04 13.15
C ASP A 470 -19.82 -18.26 12.28
N ALA A 471 -20.79 -19.01 12.81
CA ALA A 471 -22.03 -19.33 12.13
C ALA A 471 -22.94 -18.10 11.91
N HIS A 472 -22.80 -17.06 12.74
CA HIS A 472 -23.56 -15.82 12.65
C HIS A 472 -23.07 -14.90 11.53
N ALA A 473 -21.83 -15.06 11.03
CA ALA A 473 -21.28 -14.20 9.98
C ALA A 473 -22.09 -14.22 8.68
N GLY A 474 -22.40 -15.42 8.19
CA GLY A 474 -23.16 -15.62 6.94
C GLY A 474 -24.66 -15.37 7.06
N THR A 475 -25.17 -15.18 8.27
CA THR A 475 -26.59 -15.10 8.59
C THR A 475 -26.88 -13.78 9.30
N LEU A 476 -26.76 -13.74 10.62
CA LEU A 476 -27.07 -12.60 11.46
C LEU A 476 -26.32 -11.33 11.06
N TRP A 477 -24.98 -11.33 11.02
CA TRP A 477 -24.19 -10.12 10.74
C TRP A 477 -24.51 -9.53 9.37
N ARG A 478 -24.81 -10.40 8.41
CA ARG A 478 -25.20 -10.00 7.06
C ARG A 478 -26.62 -9.45 7.01
N ASN A 479 -27.54 -10.01 7.79
CA ASN A 479 -28.93 -9.55 7.83
C ASN A 479 -29.02 -8.08 8.29
N GLU A 480 -28.11 -7.65 9.16
CA GLU A 480 -27.98 -6.25 9.58
C GLU A 480 -27.61 -5.29 8.44
N LEU A 481 -27.18 -5.81 7.29
CA LEU A 481 -26.85 -5.00 6.10
C LEU A 481 -27.98 -4.91 5.07
N ILE A 482 -29.03 -5.74 5.21
CA ILE A 482 -30.09 -5.90 4.21
C ILE A 482 -31.01 -4.67 4.20
N GLY A 483 -31.37 -4.21 2.99
CA GLY A 483 -32.33 -3.12 2.82
C GLY A 483 -31.76 -1.72 3.08
N ILE A 484 -30.47 -1.62 3.44
CA ILE A 484 -29.84 -0.34 3.76
C ILE A 484 -28.90 0.09 2.63
N THR A 485 -29.06 1.32 2.15
CA THR A 485 -28.09 1.92 1.23
C THR A 485 -26.97 2.54 2.07
N PRO A 486 -25.68 2.19 1.89
CA PRO A 486 -25.06 1.60 0.70
C PRO A 486 -24.69 0.10 0.78
N THR A 487 -25.22 -0.64 1.76
CA THR A 487 -24.83 -2.04 2.04
C THR A 487 -25.73 -3.10 1.39
N GLY A 488 -26.82 -2.70 0.73
CA GLY A 488 -27.78 -3.60 0.08
C GLY A 488 -27.18 -4.50 -1.03
N ASP A 489 -28.03 -5.37 -1.57
CA ASP A 489 -27.65 -6.33 -2.63
C ASP A 489 -27.09 -5.63 -3.89
N ASP A 490 -26.17 -6.31 -4.58
CA ASP A 490 -25.44 -5.86 -5.76
C ASP A 490 -25.55 -6.74 -6.98
N GLY A 491 -26.33 -7.82 -6.93
CA GLY A 491 -26.41 -8.77 -8.04
C GLY A 491 -25.35 -9.89 -7.97
N LEU A 492 -24.47 -9.88 -6.97
CA LEU A 492 -23.75 -11.06 -6.49
C LEU A 492 -24.57 -11.84 -5.45
N GLY A 493 -25.77 -11.36 -5.11
CA GLY A 493 -26.87 -12.15 -4.54
C GLY A 493 -27.22 -11.87 -3.07
N PHE A 494 -26.47 -11.00 -2.37
CA PHE A 494 -26.70 -10.68 -0.95
C PHE A 494 -26.08 -9.32 -0.53
N ALA A 495 -26.49 -8.81 0.64
CA ALA A 495 -25.92 -7.61 1.25
C ALA A 495 -24.43 -7.78 1.65
N ARG A 496 -23.68 -6.68 1.57
CA ARG A 496 -22.22 -6.60 1.81
C ARG A 496 -21.83 -5.20 2.31
N PRO A 497 -20.61 -4.98 2.81
CA PRO A 497 -20.15 -3.64 3.15
C PRO A 497 -20.34 -2.62 2.01
N ALA A 498 -20.44 -1.35 2.40
CA ALA A 498 -20.59 -0.24 1.48
C ALA A 498 -19.46 -0.22 0.45
N ARG A 499 -19.81 -0.11 -0.83
CA ARG A 499 -18.87 -0.27 -1.94
C ARG A 499 -19.26 0.58 -3.13
N LYS A 500 -18.28 0.90 -3.98
CA LYS A 500 -18.49 1.60 -5.25
C LYS A 500 -18.61 0.57 -6.37
N LYS A 501 -19.71 0.61 -7.13
CA LYS A 501 -19.97 -0.33 -8.23
C LYS A 501 -19.69 0.34 -9.57
N HIS A 502 -18.97 -0.34 -10.44
CA HIS A 502 -18.52 0.19 -11.73
C HIS A 502 -18.86 -0.77 -12.86
N SER A 503 -19.69 -0.33 -13.80
CA SER A 503 -19.80 -0.99 -15.10
C SER A 503 -18.51 -0.74 -15.87
N THR A 504 -17.78 -1.81 -16.21
CA THR A 504 -16.40 -1.73 -16.69
C THR A 504 -16.28 -2.38 -18.08
N PRO A 505 -16.68 -1.67 -19.16
CA PRO A 505 -16.53 -2.15 -20.52
C PRO A 505 -15.05 -2.19 -20.94
N ALA A 506 -14.70 -3.02 -21.92
CA ALA A 506 -13.34 -3.08 -22.46
C ALA A 506 -12.95 -1.77 -23.16
N GLY A 507 -11.67 -1.39 -23.08
CA GLY A 507 -11.15 -0.14 -23.64
C GLY A 507 -11.45 1.09 -22.80
N THR A 508 -11.93 0.93 -21.56
CA THR A 508 -12.16 2.06 -20.66
C THR A 508 -10.96 2.28 -19.75
N HIS A 509 -10.73 3.54 -19.38
CA HIS A 509 -9.74 3.90 -18.37
C HIS A 509 -10.29 5.04 -17.50
N VAL A 510 -10.04 4.97 -16.19
CA VAL A 510 -10.54 5.97 -15.25
C VAL A 510 -9.68 6.00 -13.99
N THR A 511 -9.59 7.17 -13.36
CA THR A 511 -8.95 7.33 -12.05
C THR A 511 -10.02 7.58 -10.99
N TYR A 512 -10.08 6.71 -9.99
CA TYR A 512 -10.89 6.90 -8.79
C TYR A 512 -10.07 7.54 -7.67
N GLN A 513 -10.74 8.34 -6.85
CA GLN A 513 -10.16 8.98 -5.67
C GLN A 513 -11.02 8.62 -4.46
N ASP A 514 -10.35 8.19 -3.39
CA ASP A 514 -11.00 7.70 -2.17
C ASP A 514 -10.36 8.35 -0.95
N ILE A 515 -11.18 8.89 -0.06
CA ILE A 515 -10.70 9.43 1.22
C ILE A 515 -10.83 8.33 2.26
N LEU A 516 -9.70 7.90 2.80
CA LEU A 516 -9.62 6.96 3.90
C LEU A 516 -9.13 7.65 5.17
N ARG A 517 -9.49 7.08 6.32
CA ARG A 517 -8.89 7.35 7.62
C ARG A 517 -8.02 6.16 8.03
N LYS A 518 -7.09 6.37 8.98
CA LYS A 518 -6.13 5.36 9.43
C LYS A 518 -6.83 4.04 9.82
N GLY A 519 -6.41 2.93 9.19
CA GLY A 519 -7.00 1.59 9.36
C GLY A 519 -8.25 1.30 8.52
N GLY A 520 -8.83 2.31 7.86
CA GLY A 520 -10.00 2.18 7.00
C GLY A 520 -9.71 1.48 5.67
N ALA A 521 -10.77 1.18 4.94
CA ALA A 521 -10.72 0.54 3.64
C ALA A 521 -11.76 1.09 2.64
N VAL A 522 -11.52 0.84 1.37
CA VAL A 522 -12.47 1.06 0.28
C VAL A 522 -12.63 -0.22 -0.55
N TYR A 523 -13.85 -0.40 -1.04
CA TYR A 523 -14.25 -1.51 -1.90
C TYR A 523 -14.75 -0.97 -3.25
N HIS A 524 -14.17 -1.46 -4.35
CA HIS A 524 -14.65 -1.18 -5.71
C HIS A 524 -15.00 -2.49 -6.41
N ASP A 525 -16.24 -2.62 -6.88
CA ASP A 525 -16.67 -3.74 -7.71
C ASP A 525 -16.62 -3.36 -9.18
N PHE A 526 -15.74 -4.03 -9.93
CA PHE A 526 -15.65 -3.90 -11.38
C PHE A 526 -16.45 -5.01 -12.03
N TRP A 527 -17.55 -4.62 -12.67
CA TRP A 527 -18.47 -5.53 -13.37
C TRP A 527 -18.11 -5.56 -14.86
N ALA A 528 -17.77 -6.74 -15.36
CA ALA A 528 -17.54 -6.90 -16.79
C ALA A 528 -18.87 -6.73 -17.55
N VAL A 529 -18.82 -6.00 -18.67
CA VAL A 529 -20.02 -5.69 -19.48
C VAL A 529 -20.23 -6.74 -20.56
N GLN A 530 -21.47 -7.17 -20.75
CA GLN A 530 -21.83 -8.12 -21.81
C GLN A 530 -21.43 -7.57 -23.18
N ASN A 531 -20.85 -8.41 -24.03
CA ASN A 531 -20.43 -8.10 -25.40
C ASN A 531 -19.39 -6.96 -25.55
N SER A 532 -18.63 -6.63 -24.51
CA SER A 532 -17.73 -5.46 -24.56
C SER A 532 -16.29 -5.74 -24.96
N GLY A 533 -15.77 -6.98 -24.85
CA GLY A 533 -14.38 -7.31 -25.14
C GLY A 533 -14.13 -7.90 -26.53
N ASP A 534 -13.00 -8.59 -26.70
CA ASP A 534 -12.63 -9.25 -27.96
C ASP A 534 -13.51 -10.47 -28.22
N SER A 535 -14.30 -10.42 -29.30
CA SER A 535 -15.24 -11.47 -29.67
C SER A 535 -14.56 -12.83 -29.95
N SER A 536 -13.29 -12.84 -30.34
CA SER A 536 -12.57 -14.09 -30.65
C SER A 536 -12.32 -14.99 -29.43
N CYS A 537 -12.35 -14.43 -28.22
CA CYS A 537 -12.21 -15.15 -26.95
C CYS A 537 -13.51 -15.15 -26.10
N GLY A 538 -14.65 -14.86 -26.74
CA GLY A 538 -15.93 -14.71 -26.06
C GLY A 538 -16.05 -13.38 -25.31
N TYR A 539 -15.69 -12.28 -25.98
CA TYR A 539 -15.73 -10.91 -25.46
C TYR A 539 -14.82 -10.66 -24.24
N CYS A 540 -13.58 -11.18 -24.30
CA CYS A 540 -12.62 -11.02 -23.21
C CYS A 540 -11.80 -9.72 -23.27
N SER A 541 -11.39 -9.24 -22.10
CA SER A 541 -10.47 -8.12 -21.92
C SER A 541 -9.50 -8.44 -20.78
N THR A 542 -8.56 -7.54 -20.50
CA THR A 542 -7.72 -7.60 -19.29
C THR A 542 -8.01 -6.39 -18.44
N LEU A 543 -8.40 -6.60 -17.18
CA LEU A 543 -8.58 -5.53 -16.21
C LEU A 543 -7.25 -5.26 -15.49
N LEU A 544 -6.84 -4.00 -15.53
CA LEU A 544 -5.65 -3.45 -14.90
C LEU A 544 -6.08 -2.51 -13.77
N VAL A 545 -5.59 -2.77 -12.56
CA VAL A 545 -5.87 -1.95 -11.39
C VAL A 545 -4.53 -1.51 -10.80
N ASP A 546 -4.14 -0.27 -11.05
CA ASP A 546 -2.92 0.33 -10.53
C ASP A 546 -3.27 1.14 -9.28
N VAL A 547 -2.80 0.63 -8.14
CA VAL A 547 -3.04 1.19 -6.81
C VAL A 547 -1.94 2.17 -6.36
N THR A 548 -0.97 2.44 -7.25
CA THR A 548 0.27 3.20 -7.02
C THR A 548 1.07 2.78 -5.79
N LYS A 549 2.36 3.12 -5.78
CA LYS A 549 3.34 2.62 -4.81
C LYS A 549 3.28 3.39 -3.47
N ASP A 550 2.12 3.40 -2.81
CA ASP A 550 1.98 3.90 -1.45
C ASP A 550 2.38 2.79 -0.45
N THR A 551 3.48 2.99 0.26
CA THR A 551 4.02 2.02 1.23
C THR A 551 3.08 1.74 2.41
N ASN A 552 2.10 2.61 2.62
CA ASN A 552 1.11 2.52 3.67
C ASN A 552 -0.23 1.98 3.14
N ARG A 553 -0.32 1.57 1.89
CA ARG A 553 -1.51 0.97 1.29
C ARG A 553 -1.27 -0.53 1.06
N SER A 554 -2.23 -1.35 1.48
CA SER A 554 -2.30 -2.76 1.08
C SER A 554 -3.55 -2.97 0.25
N SER A 555 -3.44 -3.72 -0.84
CA SER A 555 -4.55 -3.92 -1.77
C SER A 555 -4.53 -5.30 -2.40
N ALA A 556 -5.71 -5.80 -2.74
CA ALA A 556 -5.90 -7.01 -3.50
C ALA A 556 -7.17 -6.91 -4.36
N VAL A 557 -7.19 -7.62 -5.49
CA VAL A 557 -8.40 -7.82 -6.28
C VAL A 557 -8.91 -9.23 -6.05
N VAL A 558 -10.12 -9.35 -5.51
CA VAL A 558 -10.84 -10.60 -5.30
C VAL A 558 -11.73 -10.86 -6.51
N VAL A 559 -11.52 -11.98 -7.20
CA VAL A 559 -12.36 -12.42 -8.33
C VAL A 559 -13.37 -13.44 -7.84
N TRP A 560 -14.64 -13.23 -8.17
CA TRP A 560 -15.75 -14.04 -7.66
C TRP A 560 -16.25 -15.05 -8.70
N ASN A 561 -16.53 -16.29 -8.26
CA ASN A 561 -17.36 -17.22 -9.02
C ASN A 561 -18.83 -16.87 -8.75
N ARG A 562 -19.61 -16.65 -9.80
CA ARG A 562 -21.06 -16.44 -9.66
C ARG A 562 -21.73 -17.73 -9.16
N SER A 563 -22.72 -17.61 -8.29
CA SER A 563 -23.51 -18.75 -7.80
C SER A 563 -24.21 -19.46 -8.96
N GLY A 564 -24.14 -20.78 -9.01
CA GLY A 564 -24.95 -21.59 -9.93
C GLY A 564 -26.44 -21.32 -9.71
N GLY A 565 -27.22 -21.17 -10.79
CA GLY A 565 -28.67 -20.98 -10.68
C GLY A 565 -29.31 -22.17 -9.97
N GLY A 566 -29.79 -21.98 -8.74
CA GLY A 566 -30.39 -23.05 -7.95
C GLY A 566 -30.25 -22.87 -6.44
N GLY A 567 -30.84 -21.83 -5.87
CA GLY A 567 -31.39 -21.87 -4.50
C GLY A 567 -30.46 -21.96 -3.27
N THR A 568 -29.14 -22.14 -3.34
CA THR A 568 -28.26 -21.96 -2.14
C THR A 568 -26.84 -21.44 -2.44
N GLU A 569 -26.39 -20.57 -1.50
CA GLU A 569 -25.04 -20.10 -1.13
C GLU A 569 -24.21 -19.13 -2.01
N TYR A 570 -23.67 -18.13 -1.31
CA TYR A 570 -22.89 -16.96 -1.68
C TYR A 570 -21.78 -17.21 -2.73
N PRO A 571 -21.43 -16.23 -3.60
CA PRO A 571 -20.35 -16.42 -4.57
C PRO A 571 -19.00 -16.68 -3.88
N SER A 572 -18.35 -17.76 -4.27
CA SER A 572 -17.04 -18.14 -3.74
C SER A 572 -15.93 -17.29 -4.36
N ILE A 573 -14.84 -17.09 -3.61
CA ILE A 573 -13.63 -16.52 -4.19
C ILE A 573 -13.05 -17.51 -5.19
N GLN A 574 -12.94 -17.09 -6.46
CA GLN A 574 -12.25 -17.85 -7.49
C GLN A 574 -10.73 -17.72 -7.34
N THR A 575 -10.25 -16.49 -7.17
CA THR A 575 -8.83 -16.18 -6.97
C THR A 575 -8.68 -14.80 -6.33
N VAL A 576 -7.56 -14.57 -5.66
CA VAL A 576 -7.14 -13.24 -5.19
C VAL A 576 -5.85 -12.87 -5.93
N ARG A 577 -5.77 -11.64 -6.43
CA ARG A 577 -4.60 -11.09 -7.12
C ARG A 577 -4.03 -9.94 -6.30
N TYR A 578 -2.71 -9.93 -6.14
CA TYR A 578 -1.96 -8.90 -5.42
C TYR A 578 -1.18 -8.01 -6.39
N PRO A 579 -0.85 -6.78 -5.99
CA PRO A 579 -0.05 -5.90 -6.81
C PRO A 579 1.35 -6.47 -7.02
N ASP A 580 1.89 -6.27 -8.22
CA ASP A 580 3.32 -6.49 -8.50
C ASP A 580 4.19 -5.42 -7.81
N ALA A 581 5.52 -5.50 -7.98
CA ALA A 581 6.46 -4.55 -7.37
C ALA A 581 6.24 -3.08 -7.83
N GLY A 582 5.51 -2.87 -8.93
CA GLY A 582 5.11 -1.57 -9.44
C GLY A 582 3.75 -1.07 -8.91
N GLY A 583 3.00 -1.90 -8.18
CA GLY A 583 1.66 -1.55 -7.69
C GLY A 583 0.53 -1.92 -8.67
N LEU A 584 0.82 -2.67 -9.74
CA LEU A 584 -0.18 -3.07 -10.73
C LEU A 584 -0.78 -4.44 -10.39
N ILE A 585 -2.12 -4.52 -10.38
CA ILE A 585 -2.87 -5.78 -10.25
C ILE A 585 -3.51 -6.09 -11.60
N THR A 586 -3.32 -7.32 -12.07
CA THR A 586 -3.82 -7.76 -13.39
C THR A 586 -4.82 -8.89 -13.24
N VAL A 587 -5.99 -8.71 -13.86
CA VAL A 587 -7.03 -9.73 -13.99
C VAL A 587 -7.19 -10.07 -15.48
N PRO A 588 -6.52 -11.13 -15.97
CA PRO A 588 -6.63 -11.56 -17.36
C PRO A 588 -8.01 -12.18 -17.64
N ASN A 589 -8.42 -12.20 -18.91
CA ASN A 589 -9.68 -12.81 -19.36
C ASN A 589 -10.92 -12.27 -18.61
N PHE A 590 -10.89 -10.98 -18.24
CA PHE A 590 -12.01 -10.27 -17.63
C PHE A 590 -13.15 -10.12 -18.64
N LYS A 591 -14.27 -10.80 -18.39
CA LYS A 591 -15.43 -10.87 -19.29
C LYS A 591 -16.73 -11.14 -18.54
N TYR A 592 -17.86 -10.76 -19.11
CA TYR A 592 -19.17 -11.00 -18.50
C TYR A 592 -19.40 -12.50 -18.23
N PRO A 593 -19.96 -12.90 -17.07
CA PRO A 593 -20.49 -12.07 -15.98
C PRO A 593 -19.52 -11.86 -14.80
N MET A 594 -18.20 -11.82 -15.03
CA MET A 594 -17.21 -11.69 -13.94
C MET A 594 -17.38 -10.38 -13.16
N VAL A 595 -17.10 -10.48 -11.86
CA VAL A 595 -16.94 -9.34 -10.96
C VAL A 595 -15.57 -9.44 -10.29
N ALA A 596 -14.83 -8.34 -10.31
CA ALA A 596 -13.54 -8.20 -9.66
C ALA A 596 -13.65 -7.09 -8.60
N THR A 597 -13.47 -7.43 -7.32
CA THR A 597 -13.54 -6.46 -6.22
C THR A 597 -12.15 -6.05 -5.79
N LEU A 598 -11.78 -4.79 -5.98
CA LEU A 598 -10.63 -4.21 -5.30
C LEU A 598 -10.97 -3.98 -3.84
N VAL A 599 -10.18 -4.58 -2.95
CA VAL A 599 -10.12 -4.26 -1.52
C VAL A 599 -8.82 -3.50 -1.29
N SER A 600 -8.92 -2.29 -0.75
CA SER A 600 -7.77 -1.43 -0.49
C SER A 600 -7.86 -0.84 0.92
N THR A 601 -6.83 -1.05 1.74
CA THR A 601 -6.77 -0.59 3.13
C THR A 601 -5.57 0.32 3.37
N TRP A 602 -5.77 1.33 4.22
CA TRP A 602 -4.67 2.13 4.76
C TRP A 602 -4.13 1.46 6.02
N THR A 603 -2.87 1.04 5.94
CA THR A 603 -2.20 0.22 6.97
C THR A 603 -1.60 1.01 8.13
N GLU A 604 -1.59 2.34 8.07
CA GLU A 604 -1.22 3.15 9.23
C GLU A 604 -2.39 3.23 10.20
N LEU A 605 -2.06 3.16 11.49
CA LEU A 605 -2.99 3.35 12.58
C LEU A 605 -2.51 4.47 13.48
N ASP A 606 -3.46 5.18 14.07
CA ASP A 606 -3.20 6.08 15.19
C ASP A 606 -3.55 5.39 16.49
N ILE A 607 -2.80 5.68 17.55
CA ILE A 607 -3.12 5.15 18.89
C ILE A 607 -4.32 5.88 19.49
N HIS A 608 -4.58 7.12 19.05
CA HIS A 608 -5.72 7.91 19.49
C HIS A 608 -6.86 7.88 18.48
N SER A 609 -8.08 7.55 18.93
CA SER A 609 -9.26 7.45 18.07
C SER A 609 -9.64 8.77 17.39
N GLU A 610 -9.51 9.89 18.09
CA GLU A 610 -9.78 11.22 17.54
C GLU A 610 -8.77 11.58 16.43
N ASP A 611 -7.49 11.33 16.66
CA ASP A 611 -6.43 11.62 15.68
C ASP A 611 -6.58 10.71 14.45
N ALA A 612 -6.98 9.44 14.66
CA ALA A 612 -7.34 8.54 13.56
C ALA A 612 -8.55 9.05 12.77
N ALA A 613 -9.60 9.54 13.45
CA ALA A 613 -10.79 10.09 12.81
C ALA A 613 -10.49 11.37 12.01
N ASN A 614 -9.54 12.18 12.48
CA ASN A 614 -9.11 13.45 11.86
C ASN A 614 -7.94 13.29 10.89
N SER A 615 -7.71 12.08 10.35
CA SER A 615 -6.59 11.79 9.45
C SER A 615 -7.01 11.56 7.98
N PRO A 616 -7.80 12.42 7.31
CA PRO A 616 -8.22 12.13 5.94
C PRO A 616 -7.01 12.09 4.99
N LYS A 617 -6.88 11.00 4.23
CA LYS A 617 -5.91 10.87 3.13
C LYS A 617 -6.59 10.38 1.87
N THR A 618 -6.33 11.08 0.76
CA THR A 618 -6.80 10.68 -0.56
C THR A 618 -5.89 9.62 -1.16
N PHE A 619 -6.48 8.50 -1.58
CA PHE A 619 -5.84 7.44 -2.33
C PHE A 619 -6.38 7.42 -3.75
N SER A 620 -5.47 7.40 -4.74
CA SER A 620 -5.82 7.31 -6.15
C SER A 620 -5.73 5.87 -6.63
N THR A 621 -6.70 5.44 -7.44
CA THR A 621 -6.67 4.13 -8.11
C THR A 621 -6.93 4.35 -9.59
N TYR A 622 -5.97 3.99 -10.44
CA TYR A 622 -6.18 3.98 -11.88
C TYR A 622 -6.65 2.61 -12.31
N VAL A 623 -7.74 2.57 -13.07
CA VAL A 623 -8.33 1.34 -13.56
C VAL A 623 -8.43 1.44 -15.07
N GLU A 624 -8.03 0.39 -15.76
CA GLU A 624 -8.10 0.31 -17.21
C GLU A 624 -8.46 -1.10 -17.66
N THR A 625 -9.23 -1.21 -18.73
CA THR A 625 -9.44 -2.47 -19.43
C THR A 625 -8.78 -2.44 -20.80
N THR A 626 -7.85 -3.35 -21.03
CA THR A 626 -7.17 -3.48 -22.32
C THR A 626 -7.74 -4.63 -23.13
N LEU A 627 -7.72 -4.47 -24.45
CA LEU A 627 -8.05 -5.56 -25.37
C LEU A 627 -6.80 -6.42 -25.62
N PRO A 628 -6.96 -7.75 -25.73
CA PRO A 628 -5.87 -8.63 -26.11
C PRO A 628 -5.15 -8.13 -27.36
N LEU A 629 -3.82 -8.26 -27.36
CA LEU A 629 -3.03 -7.99 -28.54
C LEU A 629 -3.45 -8.95 -29.66
N LYS A 630 -3.69 -8.40 -30.85
CA LYS A 630 -3.85 -9.17 -32.10
C LYS A 630 -2.58 -9.02 -32.92
N PRO A 631 -1.52 -9.82 -32.65
CA PRO A 631 -0.33 -9.77 -33.48
C PRO A 631 -0.70 -10.18 -34.91
N ARG A 632 -0.07 -9.51 -35.86
CA ARG A 632 -0.18 -9.90 -37.26
C ARG A 632 0.44 -11.29 -37.41
N SER A 633 -0.27 -12.17 -38.10
CA SER A 633 0.23 -13.51 -38.43
C SER A 633 0.90 -13.48 -39.80
N CYS A 634 2.11 -14.02 -39.88
CA CYS A 634 2.86 -14.20 -41.11
C CYS A 634 3.84 -15.38 -40.97
N THR A 635 4.32 -15.93 -42.08
CA THR A 635 5.46 -16.85 -42.06
C THR A 635 6.73 -16.03 -42.06
N LEU A 636 7.49 -16.07 -40.95
CA LEU A 636 8.75 -15.34 -40.87
C LEU A 636 9.74 -15.89 -41.92
N ARG A 637 10.28 -14.99 -42.76
CA ARG A 637 11.38 -15.33 -43.64
C ARG A 637 12.62 -15.56 -42.78
N PRO A 638 13.34 -16.69 -42.93
CA PRO A 638 14.59 -16.92 -42.23
C PRO A 638 15.55 -15.75 -42.47
N LEU A 639 16.19 -15.26 -41.41
CA LEU A 639 17.17 -14.19 -41.56
C LEU A 639 18.55 -14.79 -41.86
N SER A 640 19.03 -14.62 -43.10
CA SER A 640 20.39 -14.99 -43.51
C SER A 640 21.08 -13.78 -44.12
N VAL A 641 22.27 -13.45 -43.61
CA VAL A 641 23.13 -12.41 -44.19
C VAL A 641 23.91 -13.02 -45.35
N LYS A 642 23.74 -12.48 -46.57
CA LYS A 642 24.41 -12.96 -47.79
C LYS A 642 25.73 -12.25 -48.05
N SER A 643 25.77 -10.95 -47.78
CA SER A 643 26.95 -10.13 -47.97
C SER A 643 26.95 -8.95 -47.00
N VAL A 644 28.15 -8.48 -46.68
CA VAL A 644 28.40 -7.23 -45.98
C VAL A 644 29.50 -6.49 -46.73
N GLU A 645 29.27 -5.22 -47.01
CA GLU A 645 30.21 -4.30 -47.66
C GLU A 645 30.42 -3.10 -46.74
N ILE A 646 31.67 -2.77 -46.45
CA ILE A 646 32.04 -1.68 -45.52
C ILE A 646 32.44 -0.42 -46.30
N ASN A 647 32.50 0.73 -45.61
CA ASN A 647 32.94 2.01 -46.17
C ASN A 647 32.08 2.49 -47.36
N VAL A 648 30.79 2.16 -47.35
CA VAL A 648 29.87 2.57 -48.42
C VAL A 648 29.50 4.05 -48.31
N GLU A 649 29.12 4.68 -49.43
CA GLU A 649 28.53 6.02 -49.38
C GLU A 649 27.28 6.02 -48.46
N PRO A 650 27.06 7.08 -47.66
CA PRO A 650 27.68 8.41 -47.76
C PRO A 650 28.96 8.63 -46.94
N GLN A 651 29.63 7.58 -46.44
CA GLN A 651 30.85 7.76 -45.62
C GLN A 651 31.92 8.60 -46.32
N GLY A 652 32.17 8.33 -47.60
CA GLY A 652 33.11 9.09 -48.42
C GLY A 652 32.71 10.57 -48.55
N THR A 653 31.43 10.84 -48.72
CA THR A 653 30.87 12.20 -48.78
C THR A 653 31.10 12.97 -47.49
N PHE A 654 30.83 12.37 -46.32
CA PHE A 654 31.11 12.98 -45.02
C PHE A 654 32.61 13.22 -44.80
N ASN A 655 33.47 12.26 -45.17
CA ASN A 655 34.92 12.42 -45.05
C ASN A 655 35.47 13.57 -45.90
N ARG A 656 34.97 13.72 -47.14
CA ARG A 656 35.33 14.86 -48.00
C ARG A 656 34.85 16.18 -47.40
N TYR A 657 33.61 16.23 -46.93
CA TYR A 657 33.04 17.43 -46.31
C TYR A 657 33.85 17.88 -45.08
N ALA A 658 34.14 16.96 -44.16
CA ALA A 658 34.95 17.23 -42.97
C ALA A 658 36.35 17.77 -43.30
N ALA A 659 36.95 17.32 -44.40
CA ALA A 659 38.28 17.78 -44.82
C ALA A 659 38.26 19.15 -45.51
N SER A 660 37.13 19.55 -46.11
CA SER A 660 37.06 20.73 -46.99
C SER A 660 36.25 21.90 -46.47
N THR A 661 35.46 21.73 -45.41
CA THR A 661 34.51 22.75 -44.95
C THR A 661 34.91 23.33 -43.59
N PRO A 662 35.41 24.58 -43.53
CA PRO A 662 35.90 25.16 -42.29
C PRO A 662 34.83 25.25 -41.20
N ASP A 663 33.65 25.78 -41.50
CA ASP A 663 32.60 25.97 -40.49
C ASP A 663 31.60 24.78 -40.46
N GLY A 664 32.06 23.59 -40.83
CA GLY A 664 31.23 22.41 -41.04
C GLY A 664 31.42 21.31 -40.00
N TRP A 665 30.54 20.32 -40.05
CA TRP A 665 30.67 19.04 -39.35
C TRP A 665 32.01 18.39 -39.70
N THR A 666 32.74 17.94 -38.67
CA THR A 666 33.97 17.16 -38.81
C THR A 666 33.96 15.84 -38.04
N GLY A 667 32.86 15.57 -37.35
CA GLY A 667 32.61 14.37 -36.56
C GLY A 667 31.37 14.55 -35.71
N GLY A 668 30.64 13.48 -35.43
CA GLY A 668 29.48 13.49 -34.57
C GLY A 668 28.84 12.12 -34.45
N ASP A 669 27.91 11.98 -33.52
CA ASP A 669 27.25 10.72 -33.19
C ASP A 669 25.72 10.76 -33.28
N SER A 670 25.10 9.66 -32.87
CA SER A 670 23.76 9.21 -33.25
C SER A 670 23.65 8.91 -34.75
N THR A 671 23.68 9.92 -35.61
CA THR A 671 23.62 9.75 -37.08
C THR A 671 22.26 9.24 -37.58
N TYR A 672 21.14 9.80 -37.13
CA TYR A 672 19.83 9.47 -37.73
C TYR A 672 19.66 10.12 -39.11
N SER A 673 18.68 9.68 -39.91
CA SER A 673 18.45 10.23 -41.26
C SER A 673 16.98 10.29 -41.66
N VAL A 674 16.52 11.44 -42.15
CA VAL A 674 15.14 11.65 -42.62
C VAL A 674 15.14 12.24 -44.03
N LYS A 675 14.49 11.55 -44.97
CA LYS A 675 14.34 12.05 -46.35
C LYS A 675 13.14 12.99 -46.42
N LEU A 676 13.37 14.20 -46.91
CA LEU A 676 12.35 15.23 -47.09
C LEU A 676 11.61 15.06 -48.43
N PRO A 677 10.39 15.60 -48.57
CA PRO A 677 9.62 15.52 -49.81
C PRO A 677 10.29 16.19 -51.02
N ASP A 678 11.16 17.19 -50.78
CA ASP A 678 11.91 17.90 -51.82
C ASP A 678 13.20 17.16 -52.26
N GLY A 679 13.44 15.96 -51.73
CA GLY A 679 14.58 15.11 -52.08
C GLY A 679 15.83 15.33 -51.23
N ARG A 680 15.87 16.35 -50.36
CA ARG A 680 16.95 16.50 -49.38
C ARG A 680 16.94 15.37 -48.35
N LEU A 681 18.10 15.02 -47.83
CA LEU A 681 18.27 14.09 -46.72
C LEU A 681 18.83 14.85 -45.53
N VAL A 682 18.12 14.85 -44.40
CA VAL A 682 18.57 15.51 -43.17
C VAL A 682 19.18 14.45 -42.27
N TRP A 683 20.44 14.64 -41.93
CA TRP A 683 21.15 13.83 -40.96
C TRP A 683 21.06 14.49 -39.59
N LEU A 684 20.60 13.76 -38.58
CA LEU A 684 20.43 14.27 -37.21
C LEU A 684 21.60 13.75 -36.37
N PHE A 685 22.38 14.67 -35.83
CA PHE A 685 23.53 14.35 -34.98
C PHE A 685 23.31 14.88 -33.58
N SER A 686 23.80 14.10 -32.61
CA SER A 686 23.96 14.52 -31.22
C SER A 686 25.25 15.34 -31.11
N ASP A 687 26.13 14.99 -30.19
CA ASP A 687 27.38 15.70 -29.96
C ASP A 687 28.19 15.72 -31.27
N THR A 688 28.53 16.92 -31.72
CA THR A 688 29.08 17.20 -33.04
C THR A 688 30.29 18.11 -32.91
N TRP A 689 31.43 17.68 -33.44
CA TRP A 689 32.57 18.56 -33.58
C TRP A 689 32.46 19.43 -34.82
N MET A 690 32.68 20.73 -34.63
CA MET A 690 32.78 21.69 -35.73
C MET A 690 34.23 21.86 -36.17
N GLY A 691 34.41 22.13 -37.46
CA GLY A 691 35.71 22.44 -38.05
C GLY A 691 36.20 23.86 -37.75
N PRO A 692 37.29 24.28 -38.43
CA PRO A 692 38.04 23.51 -39.42
C PRO A 692 38.91 22.42 -38.78
N LEU A 693 39.31 21.43 -39.59
CA LEU A 693 40.49 20.62 -39.28
C LEU A 693 41.77 21.40 -39.62
N ASN A 694 42.87 21.08 -38.95
CA ASN A 694 44.19 21.59 -39.28
C ASN A 694 44.64 21.10 -40.67
N GLY A 695 45.62 21.78 -41.27
CA GLY A 695 46.15 21.42 -42.59
C GLY A 695 46.80 20.03 -42.67
N ASP A 696 47.18 19.45 -41.53
CA ASP A 696 47.68 18.08 -41.40
C ASP A 696 46.57 17.05 -41.14
N GLY A 697 45.31 17.49 -41.11
CA GLY A 697 44.13 16.65 -40.86
C GLY A 697 43.79 16.42 -39.40
N THR A 698 44.57 16.94 -38.44
CA THR A 698 44.27 16.87 -37.00
C THR A 698 43.18 17.86 -36.60
N ARG A 699 42.57 17.69 -35.43
CA ARG A 699 41.55 18.61 -34.89
C ARG A 699 42.21 19.58 -33.90
N PRO A 700 42.02 20.90 -34.03
CA PRO A 700 42.57 21.86 -33.08
C PRO A 700 41.92 21.68 -31.70
N VAL A 701 42.68 21.90 -30.63
CA VAL A 701 42.17 21.78 -29.24
C VAL A 701 41.06 22.78 -28.90
N SER A 702 40.95 23.84 -29.70
CA SER A 702 39.88 24.85 -29.62
C SER A 702 38.63 24.50 -30.44
N ALA A 703 38.60 23.37 -31.16
CA ALA A 703 37.41 22.94 -31.89
C ALA A 703 36.21 22.87 -30.94
N PRO A 704 35.03 23.40 -31.28
CA PRO A 704 33.87 23.32 -30.41
C PRO A 704 33.14 21.99 -30.62
N LEU A 705 32.61 21.44 -29.51
CA LEU A 705 31.71 20.29 -29.49
C LEU A 705 30.30 20.79 -29.15
N VAL A 706 29.34 20.58 -30.07
CA VAL A 706 27.98 21.09 -30.00
C VAL A 706 27.00 19.93 -29.82
N ASN A 707 26.10 19.98 -28.85
CA ASN A 707 25.33 18.80 -28.42
C ASN A 707 24.30 18.24 -29.41
N ASN A 708 23.87 19.04 -30.38
CA ASN A 708 23.03 18.55 -31.47
C ASN A 708 23.11 19.49 -32.68
N THR A 709 23.16 18.89 -33.87
CA THR A 709 23.21 19.58 -35.15
C THR A 709 22.47 18.79 -36.22
N PHE A 710 22.12 19.45 -37.33
CA PHE A 710 21.71 18.77 -38.54
C PHE A 710 22.77 18.92 -39.63
N VAL A 711 22.97 17.88 -40.43
CA VAL A 711 23.67 18.02 -41.72
C VAL A 711 22.65 17.78 -42.83
N VAL A 712 22.38 18.80 -43.63
CA VAL A 712 21.43 18.72 -44.74
C VAL A 712 22.18 18.36 -46.01
N GLN A 713 21.84 17.20 -46.57
CA GLN A 713 22.36 16.71 -47.82
C GLN A 713 21.41 17.02 -48.98
N ASN A 714 21.94 17.69 -50.02
CA ASN A 714 21.25 17.91 -51.28
C ASN A 714 22.12 17.37 -52.43
N GLY A 715 21.77 16.20 -52.96
CA GLY A 715 22.64 15.45 -53.86
C GLY A 715 23.97 15.09 -53.19
N GLY A 716 25.10 15.51 -53.78
CA GLY A 716 26.44 15.32 -53.21
C GLY A 716 26.90 16.41 -52.24
N ASN A 717 26.11 17.48 -52.04
CA ASN A 717 26.49 18.63 -51.22
C ASN A 717 25.93 18.49 -49.80
N LEU A 718 26.76 18.78 -48.80
CA LEU A 718 26.39 18.79 -47.38
C LEU A 718 26.45 20.22 -46.82
N SER A 719 25.54 20.54 -45.90
CA SER A 719 25.51 21.81 -45.16
C SER A 719 25.19 21.56 -43.69
N THR A 720 26.04 22.03 -42.78
CA THR A 720 25.83 21.88 -41.33
C THR A 720 24.99 23.01 -40.77
N TYR A 721 23.92 22.66 -40.07
CA TYR A 721 22.98 23.56 -39.44
C TYR A 721 23.12 23.41 -37.92
N HIS A 722 23.47 24.52 -37.28
CA HIS A 722 23.61 24.69 -35.84
C HIS A 722 23.03 26.07 -35.47
N GLY A 723 22.74 26.27 -34.19
CA GLY A 723 22.38 27.58 -33.64
C GLY A 723 23.61 28.49 -33.47
N GLY A 724 23.42 29.74 -33.07
CA GLY A 724 24.52 30.69 -32.86
C GLY A 724 25.19 31.15 -34.16
N THR A 725 26.50 31.45 -34.10
CA THR A 725 27.31 31.93 -35.23
C THR A 725 28.42 30.94 -35.58
N SER A 726 29.10 31.09 -36.72
CA SER A 726 30.22 30.20 -37.09
C SER A 726 31.37 30.24 -36.07
N GLY A 727 31.69 31.41 -35.52
CA GLY A 727 32.72 31.58 -34.50
C GLY A 727 32.31 31.17 -33.08
N SER A 728 31.02 30.92 -32.84
CA SER A 728 30.48 30.50 -31.55
C SER A 728 29.23 29.64 -31.77
N PRO A 729 29.41 28.42 -32.33
CA PRO A 729 28.29 27.55 -32.67
C PRO A 729 27.57 27.08 -31.41
N GLN A 730 26.25 26.96 -31.50
CA GLN A 730 25.37 26.53 -30.43
C GLN A 730 24.50 25.36 -30.91
N PRO A 731 23.94 24.54 -30.00
CA PRO A 731 23.02 23.47 -30.39
C PRO A 731 21.79 24.02 -31.11
N LEU A 732 21.23 23.26 -32.07
CA LEU A 732 19.94 23.62 -32.69
C LEU A 732 18.79 23.62 -31.67
N MET A 733 18.83 22.65 -30.75
CA MET A 733 18.00 22.59 -29.57
C MET A 733 18.83 23.00 -28.35
N PRO A 734 18.75 24.28 -27.92
CA PRO A 734 19.54 24.77 -26.81
C PRO A 734 19.12 24.14 -25.47
N PRO A 735 20.04 23.95 -24.52
CA PRO A 735 19.72 23.34 -23.24
C PRO A 735 18.69 24.16 -22.45
N SER A 736 17.81 23.50 -21.69
CA SER A 736 16.77 24.22 -20.92
C SER A 736 17.31 24.93 -19.67
N GLY A 737 18.57 24.68 -19.31
CA GLY A 737 19.24 25.31 -18.19
C GLY A 737 20.69 24.86 -18.03
N PRO A 738 21.43 25.44 -17.08
CA PRO A 738 22.82 25.08 -16.81
C PRO A 738 22.99 23.59 -16.48
N GLY A 739 24.05 22.96 -17.01
CA GLY A 739 24.35 21.56 -16.76
C GLY A 739 23.40 20.56 -17.43
N LYS A 740 22.58 21.02 -18.39
CA LYS A 740 21.69 20.19 -19.20
C LYS A 740 22.11 20.21 -20.66
N TRP A 741 21.73 19.19 -21.40
CA TRP A 741 21.89 19.11 -22.85
C TRP A 741 20.84 18.18 -23.44
N TYR A 742 20.69 18.23 -24.76
CA TYR A 742 19.82 17.34 -25.52
C TYR A 742 20.63 16.54 -26.51
N TRP A 743 20.45 15.22 -26.48
CA TRP A 743 20.83 14.33 -27.57
C TRP A 743 19.62 14.05 -28.45
N VAL A 744 19.88 13.87 -29.75
CA VAL A 744 18.83 13.55 -30.72
C VAL A 744 18.39 12.09 -30.54
N GLY A 745 17.09 11.87 -30.61
CA GLY A 745 16.53 10.59 -31.02
C GLY A 745 16.22 10.60 -32.52
N ASP A 746 15.47 9.58 -32.94
CA ASP A 746 14.99 9.47 -34.31
C ASP A 746 13.97 10.57 -34.66
N GLY A 747 13.79 10.80 -35.96
CA GLY A 747 12.90 11.82 -36.49
C GLY A 747 12.08 11.31 -37.67
N HIS A 748 10.95 11.95 -37.92
CA HIS A 748 10.06 11.62 -39.03
C HIS A 748 9.30 12.84 -39.56
N LEU A 749 8.52 12.65 -40.62
CA LEU A 749 7.64 13.70 -41.12
C LEU A 749 6.25 13.57 -40.47
N SER A 750 5.72 14.69 -39.98
CA SER A 750 4.36 14.79 -39.45
C SER A 750 3.77 16.15 -39.83
N ASP A 751 2.57 16.15 -40.41
CA ASP A 751 1.86 17.34 -40.90
C ASP A 751 2.73 18.31 -41.73
N GLY A 752 3.54 17.77 -42.65
CA GLY A 752 4.42 18.57 -43.50
C GLY A 752 5.58 19.25 -42.77
N GLN A 753 5.88 18.85 -41.52
CA GLN A 753 7.02 19.29 -40.71
C GLN A 753 7.95 18.11 -40.41
N LEU A 754 9.21 18.42 -40.08
CA LEU A 754 10.14 17.44 -39.52
C LEU A 754 9.97 17.41 -37.99
N GLN A 755 9.48 16.29 -37.45
CA GLN A 755 9.42 16.03 -36.02
C GLN A 755 10.67 15.27 -35.59
N VAL A 756 11.40 15.78 -34.60
CA VAL A 756 12.59 15.12 -34.05
C VAL A 756 12.41 14.95 -32.55
N VAL A 757 12.58 13.71 -32.08
CA VAL A 757 12.60 13.44 -30.64
C VAL A 757 13.96 13.83 -30.07
N TYR A 758 13.98 14.41 -28.88
CA TYR A 758 15.20 14.69 -28.14
C TYR A 758 15.07 14.15 -26.72
N GLN A 759 16.17 13.61 -26.20
CA GLN A 759 16.29 13.21 -24.80
C GLN A 759 17.16 14.24 -24.07
N GLU A 760 16.61 14.85 -23.04
CA GLU A 760 17.33 15.77 -22.17
C GLU A 760 18.06 14.99 -21.08
N TYR A 761 19.32 15.33 -20.87
CA TYR A 761 20.12 14.83 -19.77
C TYR A 761 20.52 15.99 -18.86
N GLU A 762 20.71 15.68 -17.58
CA GLU A 762 21.18 16.65 -16.60
C GLU A 762 22.33 16.09 -15.78
N ARG A 763 23.29 16.97 -15.50
CA ARG A 763 24.43 16.67 -14.64
C ARG A 763 24.06 16.82 -13.17
N PHE A 764 24.42 15.84 -12.34
CA PHE A 764 24.22 15.89 -10.89
C PHE A 764 25.54 15.86 -10.09
N GLY A 765 26.68 15.67 -10.75
CA GLY A 765 28.00 15.62 -10.10
C GLY A 765 29.17 15.94 -11.04
N SER A 766 30.39 15.72 -10.57
CA SER A 766 31.62 16.13 -11.29
C SER A 766 32.27 15.00 -12.09
N GLY A 767 31.93 13.74 -11.79
CA GLY A 767 32.39 12.56 -12.49
C GLY A 767 31.89 12.49 -13.94
N ALA A 768 32.63 11.77 -14.79
CA ALA A 768 32.32 11.63 -16.21
C ALA A 768 30.92 11.01 -16.49
N TRP A 769 30.40 10.24 -15.52
CA TRP A 769 29.10 9.57 -15.59
C TRP A 769 28.08 10.12 -14.58
N ASP A 770 28.38 11.26 -13.94
CA ASP A 770 27.48 11.89 -12.96
C ASP A 770 26.38 12.69 -13.67
N TRP A 771 25.66 12.03 -14.57
CA TRP A 771 24.52 12.56 -15.29
C TRP A 771 23.43 11.51 -15.44
N ARG A 772 22.21 11.97 -15.68
CA ARG A 772 21.03 11.10 -15.78
C ARG A 772 20.06 11.62 -16.81
N PHE A 773 19.24 10.71 -17.34
CA PHE A 773 18.07 11.08 -18.12
C PHE A 773 17.15 11.99 -17.30
N ASN A 774 16.70 13.09 -17.91
CA ASN A 774 15.78 14.05 -17.29
C ASN A 774 14.37 13.95 -17.89
N ARG A 775 14.23 14.08 -19.22
CA ARG A 775 12.93 14.01 -19.91
C ARG A 775 13.08 13.83 -21.41
N ASN A 776 11.99 13.40 -22.06
CA ASN A 776 11.83 13.40 -23.51
C ASN A 776 11.10 14.67 -23.96
N VAL A 777 11.49 15.20 -25.12
CA VAL A 777 10.76 16.25 -25.83
C VAL A 777 10.69 15.92 -27.31
N VAL A 778 9.75 16.54 -28.02
CA VAL A 778 9.70 16.51 -29.48
C VAL A 778 9.74 17.94 -30.00
N ALA A 779 10.57 18.17 -31.01
CA ALA A 779 10.70 19.46 -31.67
C ALA A 779 10.24 19.37 -33.13
N ASN A 780 9.41 20.31 -33.55
CA ASN A 780 8.94 20.42 -34.92
C ASN A 780 9.77 21.46 -35.67
N PHE A 781 10.24 21.13 -36.87
CA PHE A 781 10.96 22.05 -37.76
C PHE A 781 10.17 22.25 -39.05
N ALA A 782 10.06 23.50 -39.49
CA ALA A 782 9.52 23.80 -40.81
C ALA A 782 10.50 23.28 -41.87
N LEU A 783 10.01 22.61 -42.91
CA LEU A 783 10.90 22.06 -43.95
C LEU A 783 11.66 23.17 -44.71
N SER A 784 11.10 24.38 -44.75
CA SER A 784 11.73 25.57 -45.31
C SER A 784 12.84 26.16 -44.43
N ASN A 785 12.79 25.93 -43.11
CA ASN A 785 13.79 26.39 -42.15
C ASN A 785 14.09 25.32 -41.09
N LEU A 786 15.18 24.58 -41.31
CA LEU A 786 15.65 23.53 -40.40
C LEU A 786 16.68 24.03 -39.37
N ARG A 787 16.88 25.36 -39.25
CA ARG A 787 17.88 25.94 -38.34
C ARG A 787 17.30 26.29 -36.96
N GLU A 788 15.99 26.23 -36.82
CA GLU A 788 15.30 26.55 -35.57
C GLU A 788 13.98 25.78 -35.49
N PRO A 789 13.63 25.21 -34.33
CA PRO A 789 12.34 24.55 -34.17
C PRO A 789 11.21 25.58 -34.16
N VAL A 790 10.10 25.26 -34.82
CA VAL A 790 8.83 26.01 -34.77
C VAL A 790 8.15 25.82 -33.42
N SER A 791 8.29 24.64 -32.82
CA SER A 791 7.75 24.33 -31.49
C SER A 791 8.54 23.22 -30.83
N VAL A 792 8.51 23.18 -29.49
CA VAL A 792 9.06 22.10 -28.67
C VAL A 792 8.01 21.71 -27.64
N ARG A 793 7.70 20.42 -27.54
CA ARG A 793 6.64 19.85 -26.69
C ARG A 793 7.21 18.74 -25.83
N GLN A 794 6.72 18.62 -24.60
CA GLN A 794 7.13 17.53 -23.72
C GLN A 794 6.53 16.21 -24.22
N LEU A 795 7.32 15.15 -24.15
CA LEU A 795 6.85 13.79 -24.36
C LEU A 795 6.79 13.03 -23.02
N PRO A 796 6.07 11.89 -22.96
CA PRO A 796 6.06 11.03 -21.78
C PRO A 796 7.47 10.72 -21.26
N SER A 797 7.64 10.79 -19.94
CA SER A 797 8.94 10.66 -19.28
C SER A 797 8.84 10.06 -17.88
N ALA A 798 7.63 9.77 -17.41
CA ALA A 798 7.36 9.43 -16.00
C ALA A 798 7.88 8.05 -15.61
N SER A 799 8.20 7.20 -16.59
CA SER A 799 8.81 5.88 -16.37
C SER A 799 10.34 5.90 -16.44
N GLY A 800 10.97 7.04 -16.76
CA GLY A 800 12.42 7.14 -16.95
C GLY A 800 12.95 6.51 -18.24
N VAL A 801 12.05 6.10 -19.15
CA VAL A 801 12.42 5.53 -20.45
C VAL A 801 12.85 6.64 -21.40
N ALA A 802 14.03 6.48 -22.00
CA ALA A 802 14.48 7.32 -23.10
C ALA A 802 13.74 6.91 -24.38
N TRP A 803 12.69 7.66 -24.74
CA TRP A 803 11.89 7.41 -25.95
C TRP A 803 12.54 8.03 -27.17
N GLY A 804 12.32 7.43 -28.35
CA GLY A 804 12.87 7.92 -29.61
C GLY A 804 14.15 7.22 -30.05
N SER A 805 14.49 6.06 -29.48
CA SER A 805 15.59 5.21 -29.95
C SER A 805 15.41 4.75 -31.40
N ALA A 806 14.14 4.60 -31.80
CA ALA A 806 13.70 4.41 -33.18
C ALA A 806 12.26 4.91 -33.32
N LEU A 807 11.88 5.30 -34.53
CA LEU A 807 10.50 5.56 -34.93
C LEU A 807 10.12 4.67 -36.13
N LEU A 808 8.91 4.15 -36.11
CA LEU A 808 8.29 3.51 -37.28
C LEU A 808 6.98 4.27 -37.60
N PRO A 809 7.00 5.17 -38.60
CA PRO A 809 5.85 6.01 -38.94
C PRO A 809 4.60 5.21 -39.32
N ALA A 810 3.41 5.81 -39.15
CA ALA A 810 2.12 5.17 -39.44
C ALA A 810 2.01 4.69 -40.89
N SER A 811 2.60 5.44 -41.83
CA SER A 811 2.69 5.07 -43.24
C SER A 811 3.47 3.78 -43.51
N ARG A 812 4.26 3.31 -42.55
CA ARG A 812 5.15 2.13 -42.66
C ARG A 812 4.81 1.02 -41.67
N SER A 813 3.91 1.25 -40.72
CA SER A 813 3.54 0.26 -39.69
C SER A 813 2.47 -0.73 -40.14
N MET A 814 1.79 -0.46 -41.27
CA MET A 814 0.68 -1.23 -41.84
C MET A 814 -0.64 -1.20 -41.02
N ASP A 815 -0.68 -0.52 -39.88
CA ASP A 815 -1.86 -0.43 -39.02
C ASP A 815 -2.26 1.02 -38.66
N GLY A 816 -1.57 2.01 -39.23
CA GLY A 816 -1.89 3.44 -39.04
C GLY A 816 -1.37 4.04 -37.74
N PHE A 817 -0.57 3.31 -36.97
CA PHE A 817 0.10 3.84 -35.78
C PHE A 817 1.56 4.16 -36.04
N THR A 818 2.04 5.28 -35.53
CA THR A 818 3.48 5.51 -35.36
C THR A 818 3.95 4.80 -34.11
N TYR A 819 4.89 3.86 -34.26
CA TYR A 819 5.52 3.20 -33.13
C TYR A 819 6.75 3.98 -32.67
N VAL A 820 6.82 4.21 -31.36
CA VAL A 820 7.91 4.89 -30.69
C VAL A 820 8.63 3.88 -29.81
N TYR A 821 9.90 3.63 -30.12
CA TYR A 821 10.70 2.69 -29.39
C TYR A 821 11.61 3.44 -28.40
N GLY A 822 11.86 2.84 -27.24
CA GLY A 822 12.70 3.45 -26.21
C GLY A 822 13.43 2.41 -25.39
N VAL A 823 14.34 2.89 -24.54
CA VAL A 823 15.21 2.04 -23.72
C VAL A 823 15.07 2.36 -22.24
N ASP A 824 14.87 1.30 -21.48
CA ASP A 824 15.10 1.24 -20.03
C ASP A 824 16.60 0.96 -19.85
N ASP A 825 17.36 2.03 -19.58
CA ASP A 825 18.81 2.05 -19.73
C ASP A 825 19.54 1.38 -18.55
N SER A 826 20.70 0.81 -18.85
CA SER A 826 21.55 0.07 -17.90
C SER A 826 22.97 -0.02 -18.47
N PRO A 827 24.04 -0.12 -17.66
CA PRO A 827 25.40 -0.26 -18.18
C PRO A 827 25.56 -1.42 -19.18
N ILE A 828 24.85 -2.52 -18.95
CA ILE A 828 24.75 -3.68 -19.84
C ILE A 828 23.32 -4.24 -19.81
N ASN A 829 22.99 -5.05 -20.82
CA ASN A 829 21.73 -5.78 -20.96
C ASN A 829 20.49 -4.86 -20.90
N LYS A 830 20.57 -3.73 -21.63
CA LYS A 830 19.51 -2.72 -21.70
C LYS A 830 18.24 -3.31 -22.28
N GLN A 831 17.09 -2.72 -21.96
CA GLN A 831 15.79 -3.34 -22.22
C GLN A 831 14.88 -2.46 -23.08
N MET A 832 14.29 -3.05 -24.12
CA MET A 832 13.40 -2.37 -25.05
C MET A 832 12.02 -2.14 -24.45
N ARG A 833 11.52 -0.93 -24.65
CA ARG A 833 10.14 -0.49 -24.43
C ARG A 833 9.52 -0.04 -25.75
N ILE A 834 8.21 -0.20 -25.86
CA ILE A 834 7.46 0.21 -27.06
C ILE A 834 6.23 1.02 -26.63
N ALA A 835 6.04 2.14 -27.30
CA ALA A 835 4.82 2.93 -27.31
C ALA A 835 4.34 3.14 -28.75
N ARG A 836 3.14 3.69 -28.90
CA ARG A 836 2.60 4.12 -30.18
C ARG A 836 1.62 5.29 -30.04
N VAL A 837 1.46 6.04 -31.12
CA VAL A 837 0.39 7.02 -31.30
C VAL A 837 -0.36 6.72 -32.58
N TYR A 838 -1.66 6.99 -32.63
CA TYR A 838 -2.40 6.88 -33.90
C TYR A 838 -2.04 8.06 -34.81
N GLY A 839 -1.76 7.80 -36.08
CA GLY A 839 -1.21 8.80 -36.99
C GLY A 839 0.28 9.08 -36.75
N ASP A 840 0.73 10.26 -37.19
CA ASP A 840 2.16 10.62 -37.21
C ASP A 840 2.53 11.72 -36.19
N ASP A 841 1.60 12.32 -35.46
CA ASP A 841 1.93 13.38 -34.49
C ASP A 841 2.25 12.82 -33.10
N LEU A 842 3.52 12.92 -32.71
CA LEU A 842 3.98 12.51 -31.38
C LEU A 842 3.65 13.52 -30.28
N ALA A 843 3.45 14.80 -30.65
CA ALA A 843 3.30 15.90 -29.70
C ALA A 843 1.89 15.97 -29.10
N ASP A 844 0.85 15.90 -29.94
CA ASP A 844 -0.54 15.95 -29.51
C ASP A 844 -1.25 14.58 -29.64
N GLY A 845 -0.55 13.55 -30.12
CA GLY A 845 -1.08 12.18 -30.23
C GLY A 845 -1.33 11.50 -28.89
N THR A 846 -2.35 10.65 -28.82
CA THR A 846 -2.64 9.84 -27.63
C THR A 846 -1.69 8.64 -27.55
N TRP A 847 -0.73 8.72 -26.63
CA TRP A 847 0.25 7.65 -26.40
C TRP A 847 -0.38 6.40 -25.78
N GLN A 848 -0.05 5.26 -26.37
CA GLN A 848 -0.38 3.93 -25.90
C GLN A 848 0.90 3.14 -25.69
N TYR A 849 1.02 2.42 -24.58
CA TYR A 849 2.22 1.69 -24.20
C TYR A 849 1.98 0.19 -24.29
N HIS A 850 3.00 -0.55 -24.72
CA HIS A 850 2.88 -1.98 -24.92
C HIS A 850 2.98 -2.74 -23.60
N THR A 851 2.02 -3.64 -23.38
CA THR A 851 2.03 -4.63 -22.30
C THR A 851 1.82 -6.02 -22.90
N PRO A 852 2.11 -7.12 -22.18
CA PRO A 852 1.83 -8.47 -22.66
C PRO A 852 0.34 -8.75 -22.93
N TRP A 853 -0.57 -7.89 -22.45
CA TRP A 853 -2.02 -8.14 -22.47
C TRP A 853 -2.79 -7.17 -23.35
N GLY A 854 -2.13 -6.14 -23.89
CA GLY A 854 -2.77 -5.08 -24.66
C GLY A 854 -2.01 -3.76 -24.62
N TRP A 855 -2.62 -2.74 -25.19
CA TRP A 855 -2.15 -1.36 -25.15
C TRP A 855 -2.78 -0.63 -23.97
N THR A 856 -1.95 -0.01 -23.13
CA THR A 856 -2.37 0.80 -21.97
C THR A 856 -2.13 2.28 -22.23
N PHE A 857 -2.94 3.17 -21.67
CA PHE A 857 -2.67 4.62 -21.68
C PHE A 857 -1.69 5.06 -20.58
N ARG A 858 -1.23 4.14 -19.73
CA ARG A 858 -0.36 4.45 -18.60
C ARG A 858 1.07 4.00 -18.84
N GLU A 859 1.98 4.98 -18.91
CA GLU A 859 3.40 4.74 -19.20
C GLU A 859 4.05 3.73 -18.24
N GLN A 860 3.75 3.83 -16.94
CA GLN A 860 4.33 2.96 -15.90
C GLN A 860 3.87 1.50 -16.03
N SER A 861 2.77 1.25 -16.75
CA SER A 861 2.24 -0.08 -17.03
C SER A 861 2.93 -0.75 -18.23
N SER A 862 3.74 -0.02 -18.99
CA SER A 862 4.59 -0.60 -20.04
C SER A 862 5.44 -1.77 -19.48
N ARG A 863 5.88 -2.69 -20.33
CA ARG A 863 6.79 -3.79 -19.93
C ARG A 863 7.98 -3.92 -20.89
N ASN A 864 9.10 -4.41 -20.36
CA ASN A 864 10.30 -4.74 -21.14
C ASN A 864 10.05 -5.96 -22.02
N LEU A 865 10.42 -5.88 -23.32
CA LEU A 865 10.05 -6.89 -24.33
C LEU A 865 11.24 -7.66 -24.93
N LEU A 866 12.36 -6.96 -25.16
CA LEU A 866 13.60 -7.54 -25.68
C LEU A 866 14.77 -6.96 -24.88
N THR A 867 15.73 -7.80 -24.51
CA THR A 867 16.92 -7.40 -23.75
C THR A 867 18.18 -7.48 -24.62
N GLY A 868 19.23 -6.78 -24.22
CA GLY A 868 20.50 -6.77 -24.96
C GLY A 868 20.49 -5.90 -26.21
N ILE A 869 19.63 -4.88 -26.25
CA ILE A 869 19.52 -3.86 -27.30
C ILE A 869 20.29 -2.59 -26.92
N ALA A 870 20.80 -1.83 -27.88
CA ALA A 870 21.50 -0.55 -27.63
C ALA A 870 20.53 0.64 -27.43
N ASN A 871 21.04 1.81 -27.06
CA ASN A 871 20.21 3.02 -26.84
C ASN A 871 19.59 3.55 -28.14
N GLU A 872 20.23 3.26 -29.27
CA GLU A 872 19.74 3.59 -30.61
C GLU A 872 19.76 2.33 -31.47
N TYR A 873 18.70 2.14 -32.26
CA TYR A 873 18.49 0.97 -33.09
C TYR A 873 17.47 1.28 -34.18
N SER A 874 17.07 0.28 -34.97
CA SER A 874 16.01 0.46 -35.97
C SER A 874 15.00 -0.65 -35.94
N VAL A 875 13.75 -0.29 -36.28
CA VAL A 875 12.72 -1.22 -36.71
C VAL A 875 12.20 -0.75 -38.06
N THR A 876 12.34 -1.59 -39.09
CA THR A 876 11.92 -1.25 -40.47
C THR A 876 11.14 -2.40 -41.09
N PRO A 877 10.14 -2.13 -41.95
CA PRO A 877 9.51 -3.17 -42.76
C PRO A 877 10.54 -3.84 -43.68
N TRP A 878 10.39 -5.15 -43.87
CA TRP A 878 11.18 -5.98 -44.77
C TRP A 878 10.32 -7.16 -45.24
N GLY A 879 10.07 -7.28 -46.54
CA GLY A 879 9.43 -8.51 -47.09
C GLY A 879 8.06 -8.89 -46.51
N GLY A 880 7.27 -7.93 -46.01
CA GLY A 880 5.98 -8.20 -45.34
C GLY A 880 6.10 -8.61 -43.86
N GLN A 881 7.31 -8.50 -43.29
CA GLN A 881 7.62 -8.61 -41.87
C GLN A 881 8.39 -7.35 -41.42
N PHE A 882 8.87 -7.32 -40.19
CA PHE A 882 9.68 -6.26 -39.62
C PHE A 882 11.07 -6.79 -39.27
N LEU A 883 12.08 -5.97 -39.55
CA LEU A 883 13.48 -6.19 -39.22
C LEU A 883 13.85 -5.22 -38.09
N LEU A 884 14.34 -5.76 -36.97
CA LEU A 884 15.00 -4.99 -35.92
C LEU A 884 16.52 -5.17 -36.08
N LEU A 885 17.29 -4.08 -36.09
CA LEU A 885 18.75 -4.08 -36.09
C LEU A 885 19.25 -3.32 -34.87
N SER A 886 20.15 -3.92 -34.08
CA SER A 886 20.75 -3.25 -32.92
C SER A 886 22.14 -3.82 -32.60
N GLN A 887 22.99 -2.98 -32.00
CA GLN A 887 24.21 -3.45 -31.33
C GLN A 887 23.84 -4.32 -30.11
N ASP A 888 24.64 -5.36 -29.85
CA ASP A 888 24.52 -6.19 -28.67
C ASP A 888 24.93 -5.43 -27.41
N SER A 889 23.98 -5.15 -26.50
CA SER A 889 24.30 -4.50 -25.23
C SER A 889 24.54 -5.48 -24.08
N THR A 890 24.55 -6.80 -24.31
CA THR A 890 24.85 -7.79 -23.25
C THR A 890 26.26 -7.63 -22.68
N GLN A 891 27.15 -6.97 -23.41
CA GLN A 891 28.47 -6.53 -22.98
C GLN A 891 28.62 -5.03 -23.22
N ALA A 892 29.37 -4.35 -22.36
CA ALA A 892 29.65 -2.93 -22.54
C ALA A 892 30.38 -2.70 -23.86
N PHE A 893 29.83 -1.82 -24.71
CA PHE A 893 30.38 -1.45 -26.01
C PHE A 893 30.74 -2.65 -26.91
N SER A 894 29.92 -3.71 -26.90
CA SER A 894 30.14 -4.88 -27.75
C SER A 894 30.33 -4.49 -29.22
N GLY A 895 31.33 -5.06 -29.88
CA GLY A 895 31.50 -4.89 -31.33
C GLY A 895 30.49 -5.67 -32.17
N GLN A 896 29.51 -6.37 -31.58
CA GLN A 896 28.56 -7.21 -32.32
C GLN A 896 27.27 -6.44 -32.66
N ILE A 897 26.84 -6.50 -33.93
CA ILE A 897 25.53 -6.05 -34.39
C ILE A 897 24.68 -7.27 -34.73
N ASN A 898 23.44 -7.31 -34.25
CA ASN A 898 22.50 -8.39 -34.48
C ASN A 898 21.20 -7.87 -35.11
N ALA A 899 20.48 -8.78 -35.76
CA ALA A 899 19.16 -8.54 -36.28
C ALA A 899 18.14 -9.57 -35.75
N TRP A 900 16.87 -9.16 -35.75
CA TRP A 900 15.71 -9.95 -35.37
C TRP A 900 14.55 -9.70 -36.32
N THR A 901 13.62 -10.64 -36.42
CA THR A 901 12.42 -10.52 -37.25
C THR A 901 11.13 -10.62 -36.43
N SER A 902 10.09 -9.94 -36.90
CA SER A 902 8.74 -10.09 -36.36
C SER A 902 7.66 -9.88 -37.42
N CYS A 903 6.50 -10.53 -37.27
CA CYS A 903 5.34 -10.26 -38.11
C CYS A 903 4.63 -8.94 -37.75
N SER A 904 4.87 -8.44 -36.54
CA SER A 904 4.26 -7.22 -35.99
C SER A 904 5.34 -6.20 -35.64
N PRO A 905 5.04 -4.89 -35.73
CA PRO A 905 6.01 -3.85 -35.36
C PRO A 905 6.34 -3.87 -33.85
N PHE A 906 5.46 -4.43 -33.04
CA PHE A 906 5.63 -4.58 -31.60
C PHE A 906 6.13 -5.96 -31.16
N GLY A 907 6.54 -6.82 -32.09
CA GLY A 907 7.07 -8.14 -31.77
C GLY A 907 6.00 -9.26 -31.71
N PRO A 908 6.36 -10.44 -31.19
CA PRO A 908 7.68 -10.75 -30.61
C PRO A 908 8.78 -10.71 -31.68
N PHE A 909 9.91 -10.10 -31.35
CA PHE A 909 11.12 -10.10 -32.19
C PHE A 909 11.94 -11.34 -31.86
N THR A 910 12.20 -12.17 -32.88
CA THR A 910 12.83 -13.48 -32.72
C THR A 910 13.95 -13.68 -33.74
N GLN A 911 14.54 -14.87 -33.82
CA GLN A 911 15.58 -15.21 -34.79
C GLN A 911 16.82 -14.30 -34.70
N LYS A 912 17.35 -14.09 -33.48
CA LYS A 912 18.59 -13.32 -33.26
C LYS A 912 19.69 -13.86 -34.18
N THR A 913 20.16 -13.02 -35.09
CA THR A 913 21.17 -13.40 -36.08
C THR A 913 22.28 -12.36 -36.12
N PRO A 914 23.55 -12.75 -35.98
CA PRO A 914 24.70 -11.85 -36.18
C PRO A 914 24.70 -11.25 -37.58
N VAL A 915 24.86 -9.92 -37.67
CA VAL A 915 24.92 -9.20 -38.97
C VAL A 915 26.34 -8.77 -39.30
N TYR A 916 26.98 -8.04 -38.37
CA TYR A 916 28.29 -7.46 -38.59
C TYR A 916 29.05 -7.36 -37.27
N ARG A 917 30.38 -7.47 -37.35
CA ARG A 917 31.27 -7.24 -36.23
C ARG A 917 32.11 -6.00 -36.52
N MET A 918 31.89 -4.95 -35.74
CA MET A 918 32.60 -3.67 -35.80
C MET A 918 34.09 -3.91 -35.52
N PRO A 919 35.01 -3.49 -36.41
CA PRO A 919 36.44 -3.75 -36.27
C PRO A 919 37.18 -2.79 -35.33
N GLU A 920 36.60 -1.64 -35.00
CA GLU A 920 37.25 -0.57 -34.23
C GLU A 920 37.45 -0.84 -32.73
N PRO A 921 36.48 -1.40 -31.98
CA PRO A 921 36.53 -1.36 -30.51
C PRO A 921 37.57 -2.31 -29.89
N GLY A 922 38.21 -1.84 -28.82
CA GLY A 922 39.06 -2.64 -27.93
C GLY A 922 40.55 -2.67 -28.29
N PRO A 923 41.39 -3.30 -27.43
CA PRO A 923 42.85 -3.25 -27.53
C PRO A 923 43.41 -3.87 -28.83
N TYR A 924 42.64 -4.76 -29.45
CA TYR A 924 42.99 -5.44 -30.70
C TYR A 924 42.10 -5.02 -31.87
N GLY A 925 41.36 -3.92 -31.72
CA GLY A 925 40.59 -3.32 -32.80
C GLY A 925 41.50 -2.65 -33.83
N SER A 926 40.90 -2.10 -34.89
CA SER A 926 41.62 -1.48 -36.01
C SER A 926 42.51 -0.30 -35.60
N TYR A 927 42.23 0.32 -34.46
CA TYR A 927 43.02 1.41 -33.88
C TYR A 927 44.14 0.94 -32.93
N TRP A 928 44.19 -0.36 -32.58
CA TRP A 928 45.13 -0.90 -31.58
C TRP A 928 45.15 -0.11 -30.27
N ASN A 929 43.98 0.39 -29.87
CA ASN A 929 43.82 1.31 -28.74
C ASN A 929 42.66 0.83 -27.84
N PRO A 930 42.91 0.46 -26.57
CA PRO A 930 41.88 -0.03 -25.67
C PRO A 930 40.78 1.00 -25.36
N ASN A 931 41.03 2.29 -25.59
CA ASN A 931 40.06 3.35 -25.32
C ASN A 931 39.02 3.50 -26.42
N VAL A 932 39.25 2.95 -27.62
CA VAL A 932 38.32 3.08 -28.75
C VAL A 932 37.13 2.14 -28.54
N ILE A 933 35.94 2.69 -28.68
CA ILE A 933 34.64 2.04 -28.51
C ILE A 933 33.75 2.26 -29.74
N SER A 934 32.76 1.40 -29.90
CA SER A 934 31.73 1.54 -30.93
C SER A 934 30.34 1.37 -30.34
N TYR A 935 29.34 2.06 -30.88
CA TYR A 935 27.98 2.04 -30.33
C TYR A 935 26.89 2.41 -31.34
N ASN A 936 25.65 2.09 -30.98
CA ASN A 936 24.42 2.62 -31.60
C ASN A 936 24.35 2.37 -33.11
N ALA A 937 24.00 1.13 -33.49
CA ALA A 937 23.85 0.74 -34.87
C ALA A 937 22.40 0.83 -35.36
N HIS A 938 22.15 1.51 -36.48
CA HIS A 938 20.80 1.64 -37.06
C HIS A 938 20.78 1.74 -38.58
N VAL A 939 19.62 1.44 -39.15
CA VAL A 939 19.32 1.37 -40.59
C VAL A 939 18.87 2.73 -41.13
N HIS A 940 19.42 3.13 -42.27
CA HIS A 940 18.98 4.28 -43.06
C HIS A 940 17.94 3.83 -44.09
N ALA A 941 16.67 3.82 -43.69
CA ALA A 941 15.59 3.27 -44.51
C ALA A 941 15.47 3.93 -45.90
N SER A 942 15.71 5.24 -46.00
CA SER A 942 15.66 5.97 -47.28
C SER A 942 16.79 5.63 -48.25
N LEU A 943 17.85 4.98 -47.76
CA LEU A 943 19.00 4.52 -48.53
C LEU A 943 18.97 2.99 -48.75
N SER A 944 17.95 2.32 -48.23
CA SER A 944 17.78 0.87 -48.28
C SER A 944 16.68 0.49 -49.27
N SER A 945 16.81 -0.68 -49.92
CA SER A 945 15.83 -1.15 -50.90
C SER A 945 15.82 -2.67 -51.01
N GLY A 946 14.62 -3.26 -51.08
CA GLY A 946 14.45 -4.71 -51.20
C GLY A 946 15.09 -5.44 -50.01
N ASP A 947 16.03 -6.33 -50.31
CA ASP A 947 16.78 -7.08 -49.29
C ASP A 947 18.13 -6.44 -48.94
N THR A 948 18.43 -5.25 -49.48
CA THR A 948 19.70 -4.54 -49.25
C THR A 948 19.49 -3.34 -48.35
N PHE A 949 20.23 -3.30 -47.26
CA PHE A 949 20.15 -2.27 -46.23
C PHE A 949 21.46 -1.51 -46.11
N ILE A 950 21.38 -0.21 -45.90
CA ILE A 950 22.51 0.63 -45.47
C ILE A 950 22.28 0.98 -44.00
N ALA A 951 23.29 0.73 -43.18
CA ALA A 951 23.29 1.04 -41.77
C ALA A 951 24.56 1.78 -41.38
N SER A 952 24.51 2.50 -40.26
CA SER A 952 25.68 3.09 -39.64
C SER A 952 25.78 2.72 -38.17
N TYR A 953 26.96 2.97 -37.61
CA TYR A 953 27.25 2.92 -36.18
C TYR A 953 28.30 3.98 -35.85
N ASN A 954 28.41 4.33 -34.58
CA ASN A 954 29.31 5.37 -34.09
C ASN A 954 30.60 4.75 -33.54
N VAL A 955 31.71 5.47 -33.69
CA VAL A 955 33.04 5.12 -33.14
C VAL A 955 33.52 6.30 -32.30
N ASN A 956 33.97 6.07 -31.08
CA ASN A 956 34.39 7.09 -30.12
C ASN A 956 35.60 6.61 -29.29
N SER A 957 36.22 7.47 -28.50
CA SER A 957 37.26 7.10 -27.53
C SER A 957 36.88 7.50 -26.10
N MET A 958 37.30 6.69 -25.14
CA MET A 958 37.23 6.99 -23.70
C MET A 958 38.32 7.98 -23.25
N ASP A 959 39.22 8.40 -24.13
CA ASP A 959 40.21 9.44 -23.86
C ASP A 959 39.57 10.84 -23.87
N THR A 960 39.41 11.40 -22.68
CA THR A 960 38.76 12.71 -22.45
C THR A 960 39.74 13.89 -22.40
N ARG A 961 41.03 13.67 -22.67
CA ARG A 961 42.05 14.72 -22.58
C ARG A 961 41.88 15.76 -23.69
N ILE A 962 41.88 17.05 -23.31
CA ILE A 962 41.92 18.19 -24.22
C ILE A 962 43.39 18.54 -24.50
N SER A 963 44.02 17.79 -25.41
CA SER A 963 45.41 18.00 -25.81
C SER A 963 45.66 17.50 -27.23
N PRO A 964 46.70 17.98 -27.93
CA PRO A 964 46.98 17.57 -29.32
C PRO A 964 47.21 16.05 -29.49
N ASP A 965 47.65 15.36 -28.44
CA ASP A 965 47.87 13.91 -28.40
C ASP A 965 46.65 13.11 -27.92
N GLY A 966 45.58 13.78 -27.48
CA GLY A 966 44.33 13.14 -27.14
C GLY A 966 43.66 12.53 -28.37
N ASP A 967 43.01 11.37 -28.22
CA ASP A 967 42.53 10.58 -29.36
C ASP A 967 41.63 11.38 -30.32
N HIS A 968 40.68 12.16 -29.80
CA HIS A 968 39.76 13.00 -30.56
C HIS A 968 40.44 14.13 -31.36
N TYR A 969 41.61 14.57 -30.91
CA TYR A 969 42.35 15.69 -31.48
C TYR A 969 43.40 15.21 -32.48
N ARG A 970 44.14 14.16 -32.12
CA ARG A 970 45.16 13.54 -32.97
C ARG A 970 44.54 12.87 -34.20
N ASP A 971 43.43 12.17 -34.03
CA ASP A 971 42.77 11.43 -35.12
C ASP A 971 41.27 11.77 -35.21
N PRO A 972 40.90 12.78 -36.02
CA PRO A 972 39.50 13.14 -36.23
C PRO A 972 38.66 12.08 -36.95
N GLY A 973 39.27 10.97 -37.39
CA GLY A 973 38.56 9.78 -37.83
C GLY A 973 37.82 9.07 -36.69
N ILE A 974 38.25 9.26 -35.44
CA ILE A 974 37.50 8.92 -34.23
C ILE A 974 36.41 9.98 -34.02
N TYR A 975 35.24 9.56 -33.52
CA TYR A 975 34.02 10.38 -33.44
C TYR A 975 33.38 10.69 -34.79
N ARG A 976 33.34 9.68 -35.66
CA ARG A 976 32.65 9.71 -36.95
C ARG A 976 31.85 8.42 -37.16
N PRO A 977 30.68 8.49 -37.81
CA PRO A 977 29.95 7.29 -38.18
C PRO A 977 30.72 6.44 -39.18
N ARG A 978 30.46 5.14 -39.14
CA ARG A 978 30.91 4.16 -40.13
C ARG A 978 29.68 3.61 -40.84
N PHE A 979 29.72 3.54 -42.17
CA PHE A 979 28.61 3.02 -42.96
C PHE A 979 28.96 1.65 -43.54
N PHE A 980 27.98 0.76 -43.48
CA PHE A 980 28.06 -0.55 -44.10
C PHE A 980 26.74 -0.89 -44.79
N ARG A 981 26.85 -1.67 -45.87
CA ARG A 981 25.73 -2.27 -46.58
C ARG A 981 25.68 -3.74 -46.24
N PHE A 982 24.48 -4.28 -46.01
CA PHE A 982 24.28 -5.71 -45.89
C PHE A 982 23.09 -6.16 -46.71
N THR A 983 23.19 -7.35 -47.28
CA THR A 983 22.10 -7.96 -48.05
C THR A 983 21.59 -9.19 -47.31
N LEU A 984 20.28 -9.25 -47.12
CA LEU A 984 19.58 -10.39 -46.54
C LEU A 984 19.09 -11.34 -47.65
N GLY A 985 18.74 -12.57 -47.29
CA GLY A 985 18.00 -13.49 -48.17
C GLY A 985 17.80 -14.85 -47.53
#